data_AF-A0A2T0MIM5-F1
#
_entry.id   AF-A0A2T0MIM5-F1
#
_cell.length_a   1.000
_cell.length_b   1.000
_cell.length_c   1.000
_cell.angle_alpha   90.00
_cell.angle_beta   90.00
_cell.angle_gamma   90.00
#
_symmetry.space_group_name_H-M   'P 1'
#
loop_
_entity.id
_entity.type
_entity.pdbx_description
1 polymer ?
#
loop_
_entity_poly.entity_id
_entity_poly.type
_entity_poly.pdbx_seq_one_letter_code
_entity_poly.pdbx_strand_id
1 'polypeptide(L)'
;MKSRIYTSTIYCFLLMLISMSTFGQNPKQKTKVVLISVDGAADWILDDLLKHKALPENGAFSKMKRKGAYALNMIPVSISATAVSHISLFTGVHPNIHGVVGNNILMPGEEIKSPRGTSGFSASLETETIWNAAMRQGKNVTNINAVGQDNTTPERRGTRTFGYGKKMANSVVSDLTISQTRTAVHVAGFEYVGKLSSKSRAFFKLFKGGEIPVFYFLADSTFDGITNYDTILVDLDENIDNGYIGKLKTNEWSEMTFEVGEQKVASWSYIMDLNPRTGESKVYLGAIGFNPSSPISFKQKMDNKVGIWPCEQDNIKLSKGLITEKMWFDQAERLAKYYQKLILSNIKEENWDLLSGYFTLIDDVQHRFLLKDERQLDYTMENGDRRERYERYIFWAYQTIDSLLSELIQAAPEDVNFIIVSDHGMAPIHSIVLINKFLEDHGINVKGDKVEARAYSTGPAAHIYVNVMGRQKNGVVPKKELSKHIDNIVKICKELKDPVTELPVFQTVLKSSELKKIQIDHPNRSGDVFVSARIGWSISSKLVSGIPSIVPNSFNKDSYSHLDKKVQQFLSSGFMNETGLGVHGNLGTRRKMHAIFYAIGPDVPNRRLSSISALDVVPTIAELLKIKPPKKARGIDVFEN
;
A
#
# COMPACT_ATOMS: atom_id res chain seq x y z
N MET A 1 -75.24 32.85 -66.63
CA MET A 1 -74.81 33.98 -67.48
C MET A 1 -73.57 34.60 -66.84
N LYS A 2 -72.38 34.54 -67.48
CA LYS A 2 -71.06 35.08 -67.03
C LYS A 2 -70.57 34.56 -65.64
N SER A 3 -69.56 33.68 -65.54
CA SER A 3 -68.10 33.97 -65.49
C SER A 3 -67.72 35.01 -64.41
N ARG A 4 -66.83 34.81 -63.41
CA ARG A 4 -65.76 33.83 -63.03
C ARG A 4 -65.72 33.78 -61.46
N ILE A 5 -64.80 33.18 -60.67
CA ILE A 5 -63.44 32.59 -60.85
C ILE A 5 -63.13 31.52 -59.75
N TYR A 6 -62.30 30.50 -60.07
CA TYR A 6 -61.35 29.70 -59.25
C TYR A 6 -61.59 29.32 -57.75
N THR A 7 -61.47 28.01 -57.46
CA THR A 7 -60.75 27.30 -56.35
C THR A 7 -60.86 27.73 -54.86
N SER A 8 -60.81 26.85 -53.85
CA SER A 8 -60.92 25.38 -53.77
C SER A 8 -61.13 24.93 -52.31
N THR A 9 -61.92 23.88 -52.14
CA THR A 9 -61.96 22.84 -51.07
C THR A 9 -61.37 23.07 -49.66
N ILE A 10 -62.17 22.61 -48.67
CA ILE A 10 -61.82 22.22 -47.28
C ILE A 10 -61.67 23.36 -46.26
N TYR A 11 -62.61 23.37 -45.31
CA TYR A 11 -62.49 23.99 -43.98
C TYR A 11 -63.14 23.06 -42.94
N CYS A 12 -62.80 23.24 -41.66
CA CYS A 12 -63.46 22.60 -40.51
C CYS A 12 -63.40 21.06 -40.42
N PHE A 13 -62.20 20.52 -40.17
CA PHE A 13 -62.05 19.46 -39.17
C PHE A 13 -61.11 19.94 -38.05
N LEU A 14 -61.71 20.59 -37.04
CA LEU A 14 -61.04 20.87 -35.77
C LEU A 14 -61.00 19.58 -34.93
N LEU A 15 -60.10 19.53 -33.94
CA LEU A 15 -60.00 18.43 -32.94
C LEU A 15 -59.48 17.07 -33.44
N MET A 16 -58.24 17.00 -33.94
CA MET A 16 -57.29 15.93 -33.53
C MET A 16 -55.84 16.23 -33.95
N LEU A 17 -55.19 17.14 -33.22
CA LEU A 17 -53.73 17.24 -33.18
C LEU A 17 -53.28 17.21 -31.72
N ILE A 18 -53.13 16.00 -31.18
CA ILE A 18 -52.37 15.79 -29.94
C ILE A 18 -50.92 16.08 -30.28
N SER A 19 -50.43 17.25 -29.90
CA SER A 19 -49.01 17.57 -29.96
C SER A 19 -48.26 16.68 -28.97
N MET A 20 -47.82 15.50 -29.40
CA MET A 20 -46.77 14.73 -28.73
C MET A 20 -45.43 15.48 -28.88
N SER A 21 -45.34 16.63 -28.23
CA SER A 21 -44.07 17.20 -27.80
C SER A 21 -43.51 16.27 -26.72
N THR A 22 -42.94 15.16 -27.16
CA THR A 22 -42.12 14.31 -26.33
C THR A 22 -40.98 15.18 -25.80
N PHE A 23 -41.08 15.58 -24.53
CA PHE A 23 -39.93 16.06 -23.79
C PHE A 23 -38.94 14.91 -23.73
N GLY A 24 -38.04 14.87 -24.71
CA GLY A 24 -36.82 14.11 -24.65
C GLY A 24 -36.02 14.66 -23.46
N GLN A 25 -36.23 14.06 -22.29
CA GLN A 25 -35.23 14.15 -21.24
C GLN A 25 -33.97 13.58 -21.85
N ASN A 26 -32.99 14.45 -22.14
CA ASN A 26 -31.64 14.00 -22.46
C ASN A 26 -31.27 12.98 -21.36
N PRO A 27 -30.97 11.71 -21.71
CA PRO A 27 -30.78 10.67 -20.73
C PRO A 27 -29.66 11.12 -19.82
N LYS A 28 -29.95 11.32 -18.52
CA LYS A 28 -29.01 11.91 -17.56
C LYS A 28 -27.66 11.23 -17.71
N GLN A 29 -26.68 12.00 -18.18
CA GLN A 29 -25.35 11.48 -18.49
C GLN A 29 -24.81 10.79 -17.24
N LYS A 30 -24.45 9.50 -17.37
CA LYS A 30 -23.97 8.71 -16.25
C LYS A 30 -22.57 9.18 -15.88
N THR A 31 -22.49 10.13 -14.94
CA THR A 31 -21.22 10.61 -14.43
C THR A 31 -20.44 9.45 -13.80
N LYS A 32 -19.24 9.22 -14.34
CA LYS A 32 -18.30 8.20 -13.88
C LYS A 32 -17.16 8.84 -13.10
N VAL A 33 -16.72 8.18 -12.03
CA VAL A 33 -15.59 8.63 -11.21
C VAL A 33 -14.55 7.52 -11.05
N VAL A 34 -13.32 7.80 -11.44
CA VAL A 34 -12.13 6.99 -11.11
C VAL A 34 -11.41 7.65 -9.95
N LEU A 35 -11.34 6.96 -8.81
CA LEU A 35 -10.57 7.39 -7.64
C LEU A 35 -9.27 6.58 -7.56
N ILE A 36 -8.13 7.23 -7.78
CA ILE A 36 -6.81 6.62 -7.59
C ILE A 36 -6.19 7.17 -6.30
N SER A 37 -5.81 6.27 -5.39
CA SER A 37 -4.91 6.62 -4.28
C SER A 37 -3.47 6.25 -4.63
N VAL A 38 -2.55 7.19 -4.45
CA VAL A 38 -1.11 7.02 -4.65
C VAL A 38 -0.46 7.14 -3.27
N ASP A 39 -0.07 6.00 -2.70
CA ASP A 39 0.41 5.92 -1.32
C ASP A 39 1.67 6.76 -1.11
N GLY A 40 1.75 7.46 0.02
CA GLY A 40 2.92 8.24 0.43
C GLY A 40 3.26 9.45 -0.45
N ALA A 41 2.51 9.76 -1.52
CA ALA A 41 2.81 10.84 -2.45
C ALA A 41 2.62 12.22 -1.79
N ALA A 42 3.74 12.73 -1.27
CA ALA A 42 3.82 13.98 -0.54
C ALA A 42 3.80 15.17 -1.50
N ASP A 43 2.95 16.15 -1.19
CA ASP A 43 2.82 17.38 -1.99
C ASP A 43 4.15 18.14 -2.11
N TRP A 44 4.95 18.18 -1.04
CA TRP A 44 6.23 18.88 -1.00
C TRP A 44 7.34 18.22 -1.82
N ILE A 45 7.19 16.93 -2.18
CA ILE A 45 8.09 16.25 -3.12
C ILE A 45 7.59 16.48 -4.54
N LEU A 46 6.28 16.31 -4.79
CA LEU A 46 5.70 16.54 -6.12
C LEU A 46 5.87 17.99 -6.61
N ASP A 47 5.65 18.99 -5.75
CA ASP A 47 5.84 20.41 -6.13
C ASP A 47 7.31 20.74 -6.39
N ASP A 48 8.27 20.10 -5.70
CA ASP A 48 9.70 20.30 -5.96
C ASP A 48 10.13 19.66 -7.29
N LEU A 49 9.67 18.43 -7.57
CA LEU A 49 9.85 17.75 -8.85
C LEU A 49 9.29 18.57 -10.03
N LEU A 50 8.09 19.15 -9.87
CA LEU A 50 7.46 19.99 -10.88
C LEU A 50 8.20 21.33 -11.06
N LYS A 51 8.64 21.95 -9.96
CA LYS A 51 9.44 23.19 -9.97
C LYS A 51 10.77 23.01 -10.69
N HIS A 52 11.45 21.87 -10.48
CA HIS A 52 12.73 21.56 -11.11
C HIS A 52 12.60 20.82 -12.46
N LYS A 53 11.39 20.72 -13.03
CA LYS A 53 11.08 20.02 -14.29
C LYS A 53 11.54 18.56 -14.36
N ALA A 54 11.59 17.87 -13.21
CA ALA A 54 11.89 16.45 -13.13
C ALA A 54 10.73 15.55 -13.60
N LEU A 55 9.53 16.10 -13.76
CA LEU A 55 8.37 15.44 -14.38
C LEU A 55 8.04 16.06 -15.75
N PRO A 56 7.52 15.28 -16.72
CA PRO A 56 7.26 15.78 -18.07
C PRO A 56 6.23 16.91 -18.11
N GLU A 57 6.43 17.90 -18.98
CA GLU A 57 5.47 19.00 -19.15
C GLU A 57 4.12 18.53 -19.73
N ASN A 58 4.10 17.44 -20.50
CA ASN A 58 2.89 16.75 -20.98
C ASN A 58 2.37 15.66 -20.04
N GLY A 59 3.04 15.41 -18.91
CA GLY A 59 2.73 14.38 -17.91
C GLY A 59 1.40 14.60 -17.17
N ALA A 60 0.97 13.62 -16.40
CA ALA A 60 -0.34 13.58 -15.73
C ALA A 60 -0.53 14.74 -14.76
N PHE A 61 0.40 14.93 -13.81
CA PHE A 61 0.30 16.03 -12.82
C PHE A 61 0.38 17.40 -13.52
N SER A 62 1.25 17.53 -14.52
CA SER A 62 1.38 18.73 -15.36
C SER A 62 0.10 19.04 -16.17
N LYS A 63 -0.57 18.01 -16.71
CA LYS A 63 -1.85 18.10 -17.43
C LYS A 63 -2.98 18.50 -16.49
N MET A 64 -3.06 17.89 -15.31
CA MET A 64 -4.07 18.23 -14.29
C MET A 64 -3.93 19.68 -13.80
N LYS A 65 -2.71 20.19 -13.57
CA LYS A 65 -2.48 21.61 -13.21
C LYS A 65 -2.91 22.63 -14.27
N ARG A 66 -3.11 22.23 -15.53
CA ARG A 66 -3.50 23.12 -16.64
C ARG A 66 -4.95 22.97 -17.10
N LYS A 67 -5.59 21.83 -16.83
CA LYS A 67 -6.90 21.44 -17.41
C LYS A 67 -7.91 20.89 -16.39
N GLY A 68 -7.62 20.96 -15.10
CA GLY A 68 -8.47 20.41 -14.06
C GLY A 68 -8.20 21.05 -12.70
N ALA A 69 -8.58 20.38 -11.62
CA ALA A 69 -8.43 20.90 -10.27
C ALA A 69 -7.16 20.38 -9.59
N TYR A 70 -6.55 21.19 -8.72
CA TYR A 70 -5.51 20.72 -7.79
C TYR A 70 -5.45 21.59 -6.54
N ALA A 71 -5.15 20.98 -5.38
CA ALA A 71 -4.99 21.70 -4.12
C ALA A 71 -3.57 22.23 -3.91
N LEU A 72 -3.43 23.26 -3.07
CA LEU A 72 -2.12 23.65 -2.51
C LEU A 72 -1.50 22.52 -1.67
N ASN A 73 -2.35 21.74 -1.02
CA ASN A 73 -2.08 20.51 -0.29
C ASN A 73 -3.40 19.95 0.24
N MET A 74 -3.43 18.65 0.48
CA MET A 74 -4.46 18.01 1.28
C MET A 74 -3.87 17.66 2.65
N ILE A 75 -4.56 18.07 3.71
CA ILE A 75 -4.17 17.79 5.09
C ILE A 75 -4.85 16.47 5.51
N PRO A 76 -4.09 15.38 5.74
CA PRO A 76 -4.67 14.14 6.21
C PRO A 76 -5.06 14.23 7.68
N VAL A 77 -5.75 13.19 8.17
CA VAL A 77 -6.08 13.06 9.58
C VAL A 77 -4.82 12.78 10.43
N SER A 78 -4.95 12.92 11.74
CA SER A 78 -4.04 12.28 12.69
C SER A 78 -4.67 10.96 13.12
N ILE A 79 -3.97 9.83 13.19
CA ILE A 79 -2.60 9.54 12.76
C ILE A 79 -2.52 9.52 11.22
N SER A 80 -1.57 10.21 10.60
CA SER A 80 -1.46 10.27 9.12
C SER A 80 -0.73 9.07 8.54
N ALA A 81 -1.31 7.88 8.68
CA ALA A 81 -0.74 6.60 8.25
C ALA A 81 -1.77 5.70 7.55
N THR A 82 -1.29 4.80 6.70
CA THR A 82 -2.05 4.17 5.62
C THR A 82 -3.49 3.76 5.93
N ALA A 83 -3.70 2.86 6.90
CA ALA A 83 -5.04 2.33 7.18
C ALA A 83 -5.96 3.36 7.86
N VAL A 84 -5.39 4.32 8.58
CA VAL A 84 -6.13 5.40 9.24
C VAL A 84 -6.59 6.41 8.19
N SER A 85 -5.64 6.89 7.38
CA SER A 85 -5.86 7.93 6.39
C SER A 85 -6.75 7.48 5.23
N HIS A 86 -6.54 6.28 4.68
CA HIS A 86 -7.41 5.74 3.63
C HIS A 86 -8.86 5.57 4.11
N ILE A 87 -9.09 5.08 5.34
CA ILE A 87 -10.46 4.94 5.85
C ILE A 87 -11.10 6.31 6.10
N SER A 88 -10.35 7.32 6.58
CA SER A 88 -10.84 8.71 6.62
C SER A 88 -11.19 9.24 5.23
N LEU A 89 -10.30 9.08 4.24
CA LEU A 89 -10.50 9.44 2.83
C LEU A 89 -11.73 8.79 2.20
N PHE A 90 -12.12 7.60 2.64
CA PHE A 90 -13.23 6.82 2.07
C PHE A 90 -14.52 6.93 2.87
N THR A 91 -14.54 7.64 3.99
CA THR A 91 -15.71 7.81 4.87
C THR A 91 -16.07 9.28 5.14
N GLY A 92 -15.15 10.22 4.89
CA GLY A 92 -15.35 11.64 5.14
C GLY A 92 -15.39 12.01 6.63
N VAL A 93 -14.88 11.14 7.52
CA VAL A 93 -14.85 11.36 8.98
C VAL A 93 -13.49 11.03 9.58
N HIS A 94 -13.25 11.55 10.80
CA HIS A 94 -12.03 11.27 11.56
C HIS A 94 -12.01 9.88 12.22
N PRO A 95 -10.82 9.41 12.68
CA PRO A 95 -10.65 8.09 13.29
C PRO A 95 -11.49 7.81 14.53
N ASN A 96 -11.82 8.83 15.31
CA ASN A 96 -12.77 8.74 16.43
C ASN A 96 -14.21 8.35 16.03
N ILE A 97 -14.54 8.35 14.73
CA ILE A 97 -15.89 8.01 14.21
C ILE A 97 -15.87 6.73 13.35
N HIS A 98 -14.79 6.45 12.63
CA HIS A 98 -14.68 5.22 11.82
C HIS A 98 -14.02 4.03 12.53
N GLY A 99 -13.36 4.26 13.68
CA GLY A 99 -12.82 3.19 14.54
C GLY A 99 -11.46 2.63 14.13
N VAL A 100 -10.75 3.24 13.18
CA VAL A 100 -9.39 2.79 12.78
C VAL A 100 -8.39 3.86 13.20
N VAL A 101 -7.95 3.80 14.46
CA VAL A 101 -7.14 4.85 15.12
C VAL A 101 -5.61 4.65 15.02
N GLY A 102 -5.17 3.64 14.28
CA GLY A 102 -3.76 3.31 14.01
C GLY A 102 -3.65 2.15 13.02
N ASN A 103 -2.44 1.89 12.50
CA ASN A 103 -2.16 0.68 11.73
C ASN A 103 -2.04 -0.55 12.66
N ASN A 104 -1.78 -0.35 13.95
CA ASN A 104 -1.91 -1.35 15.02
C ASN A 104 -2.79 -0.78 16.14
N ILE A 105 -3.91 -1.46 16.45
CA ILE A 105 -4.89 -1.03 17.47
C ILE A 105 -5.29 -2.21 18.36
N LEU A 106 -5.92 -1.91 19.50
CA LEU A 106 -6.57 -2.93 20.34
C LEU A 106 -8.08 -2.87 20.09
N MET A 107 -8.70 -4.00 19.72
CA MET A 107 -10.16 -4.08 19.56
C MET A 107 -10.85 -4.24 20.93
N PRO A 108 -12.15 -3.91 21.06
CA PRO A 108 -12.85 -4.01 22.34
C PRO A 108 -12.82 -5.43 22.91
N GLY A 109 -12.36 -5.59 24.15
CA GLY A 109 -12.23 -6.89 24.82
C GLY A 109 -11.01 -7.74 24.40
N GLU A 110 -10.09 -7.23 23.58
CA GLU A 110 -8.84 -7.93 23.29
C GLU A 110 -7.83 -7.86 24.45
N GLU A 111 -7.14 -8.99 24.65
CA GLU A 111 -5.95 -9.08 25.48
C GLU A 111 -4.77 -8.34 24.85
N ILE A 112 -3.96 -7.70 25.70
CA ILE A 112 -2.78 -6.93 25.28
C ILE A 112 -1.64 -7.91 24.93
N LYS A 113 -1.59 -8.32 23.65
CA LYS A 113 -0.62 -9.27 23.07
C LYS A 113 0.70 -8.60 22.66
N SER A 114 1.68 -9.40 22.25
CA SER A 114 2.99 -8.97 21.73
C SER A 114 3.26 -9.64 20.38
N PRO A 115 3.92 -8.98 19.40
CA PRO A 115 4.44 -7.61 19.43
C PRO A 115 3.43 -6.54 18.94
N ARG A 116 2.24 -6.95 18.48
CA ARG A 116 1.22 -6.08 17.88
C ARG A 116 -0.19 -6.46 18.38
N GLY A 117 -1.12 -5.51 18.29
CA GLY A 117 -2.56 -5.76 18.39
C GLY A 117 -3.17 -6.12 17.03
N THR A 118 -4.46 -5.84 16.85
CA THR A 118 -5.17 -5.98 15.58
C THR A 118 -4.65 -4.98 14.53
N SER A 119 -4.53 -5.44 13.28
CA SER A 119 -4.14 -4.60 12.15
C SER A 119 -5.28 -3.67 11.74
N GLY A 120 -5.01 -2.37 11.68
CA GLY A 120 -5.95 -1.35 11.22
C GLY A 120 -6.43 -1.59 9.78
N PHE A 121 -5.55 -2.17 8.93
CA PHE A 121 -5.90 -2.53 7.55
C PHE A 121 -7.07 -3.51 7.47
N SER A 122 -7.26 -4.39 8.46
CA SER A 122 -8.30 -5.41 8.53
C SER A 122 -9.34 -5.19 9.64
N ALA A 123 -9.30 -4.06 10.34
CA ALA A 123 -10.24 -3.74 11.41
C ALA A 123 -11.67 -3.52 10.88
N SER A 124 -12.67 -3.83 11.71
CA SER A 124 -14.08 -3.53 11.39
C SER A 124 -14.34 -2.02 11.42
N LEU A 125 -15.17 -1.54 10.50
CA LEU A 125 -15.47 -0.12 10.32
C LEU A 125 -16.77 0.25 11.06
N GLU A 126 -16.78 1.38 11.79
CA GLU A 126 -17.96 1.85 12.54
C GLU A 126 -18.76 2.95 11.80
N THR A 127 -18.54 3.07 10.49
CA THR A 127 -19.23 4.04 9.63
C THR A 127 -19.34 3.54 8.19
N GLU A 128 -20.30 4.13 7.46
CA GLU A 128 -20.50 3.95 6.03
C GLU A 128 -19.34 4.54 5.20
N THR A 129 -18.91 3.84 4.14
CA THR A 129 -17.95 4.34 3.15
C THR A 129 -18.64 4.91 1.91
N ILE A 130 -17.93 5.68 1.08
CA ILE A 130 -18.41 6.13 -0.23
C ILE A 130 -18.84 4.95 -1.12
N TRP A 131 -18.14 3.80 -1.03
CA TRP A 131 -18.50 2.56 -1.72
C TRP A 131 -19.91 2.09 -1.32
N ASN A 132 -20.19 2.02 -0.01
CA ASN A 132 -21.49 1.54 0.48
C ASN A 132 -22.60 2.59 0.23
N ALA A 133 -22.28 3.89 0.37
CA ALA A 133 -23.22 4.98 0.08
C ALA A 133 -23.63 4.99 -1.40
N ALA A 134 -22.69 4.74 -2.32
CA ALA A 134 -22.95 4.60 -3.74
C ALA A 134 -23.82 3.37 -4.05
N MET A 135 -23.45 2.19 -3.55
CA MET A 135 -24.25 0.95 -3.75
C MET A 135 -25.67 1.07 -3.18
N ARG A 136 -25.84 1.70 -1.99
CA ARG A 136 -27.16 2.00 -1.40
C ARG A 136 -28.03 2.92 -2.28
N GLN A 137 -27.42 3.61 -3.24
CA GLN A 137 -28.09 4.52 -4.18
C GLN A 137 -28.04 3.98 -5.63
N GLY A 138 -27.88 2.66 -5.80
CA GLY A 138 -27.99 1.97 -7.09
C GLY A 138 -26.78 2.08 -8.01
N LYS A 139 -25.67 2.65 -7.53
CA LYS A 139 -24.42 2.81 -8.29
C LYS A 139 -23.59 1.54 -8.28
N ASN A 140 -22.96 1.21 -9.41
CA ASN A 140 -22.02 0.11 -9.53
C ASN A 140 -20.62 0.54 -9.07
N VAL A 141 -20.00 -0.27 -8.22
CA VAL A 141 -18.72 0.08 -7.58
C VAL A 141 -17.71 -1.04 -7.84
N THR A 142 -16.69 -0.76 -8.65
CA THR A 142 -15.61 -1.70 -8.92
C THR A 142 -14.36 -1.27 -8.16
N ASN A 143 -14.00 -2.02 -7.11
CA ASN A 143 -12.86 -1.69 -6.28
C ASN A 143 -11.64 -2.54 -6.67
N ILE A 144 -10.66 -1.96 -7.36
CA ILE A 144 -9.34 -2.57 -7.58
C ILE A 144 -8.43 -2.16 -6.41
N ASN A 145 -7.82 -3.15 -5.78
CA ASN A 145 -6.76 -3.15 -4.77
C ASN A 145 -6.79 -2.12 -3.62
N ALA A 146 -7.87 -1.37 -3.44
CA ALA A 146 -7.97 -0.28 -2.47
C ALA A 146 -7.90 -0.75 -1.01
N VAL A 147 -7.26 0.07 -0.17
CA VAL A 147 -7.14 -0.13 1.28
C VAL A 147 -8.53 -0.22 1.92
N GLY A 148 -8.73 -1.22 2.78
CA GLY A 148 -10.03 -1.50 3.41
C GLY A 148 -11.04 -2.23 2.53
N GLN A 149 -10.71 -2.59 1.29
CA GLN A 149 -11.55 -3.38 0.37
C GLN A 149 -10.93 -4.77 0.12
N ASP A 150 -10.81 -5.55 1.20
CA ASP A 150 -10.09 -6.83 1.22
C ASP A 150 -10.98 -8.08 1.16
N ASN A 151 -12.25 -7.88 0.79
CA ASN A 151 -13.28 -8.91 0.61
C ASN A 151 -13.63 -9.70 1.90
N THR A 152 -13.30 -9.22 3.10
CA THR A 152 -13.61 -9.95 4.35
C THR A 152 -15.07 -9.84 4.79
N THR A 153 -15.70 -8.67 4.69
CA THR A 153 -17.11 -8.42 5.10
C THR A 153 -17.87 -7.66 4.00
N PRO A 154 -19.22 -7.56 4.06
CA PRO A 154 -20.01 -6.84 3.04
C PRO A 154 -19.67 -5.35 2.93
N GLU A 155 -19.28 -4.71 4.03
CA GLU A 155 -18.90 -3.28 4.07
C GLU A 155 -17.55 -3.04 3.36
N ARG A 156 -16.73 -4.09 3.29
CA ARG A 156 -15.36 -4.12 2.76
C ARG A 156 -15.31 -4.66 1.32
N ARG A 157 -16.39 -4.43 0.57
CA ARG A 157 -16.62 -4.82 -0.84
C ARG A 157 -17.36 -3.71 -1.60
N GLY A 158 -17.07 -3.57 -2.90
CA GLY A 158 -17.95 -2.98 -3.91
C GLY A 158 -18.81 -4.06 -4.60
N THR A 159 -19.60 -3.69 -5.62
CA THR A 159 -20.34 -4.68 -6.45
C THR A 159 -19.39 -5.62 -7.21
N ARG A 160 -18.18 -5.13 -7.49
CA ARG A 160 -17.00 -5.93 -7.85
C ARG A 160 -15.82 -5.50 -6.97
N THR A 161 -15.02 -6.45 -6.49
CA THR A 161 -13.85 -6.20 -5.65
C THR A 161 -12.72 -7.12 -6.08
N PHE A 162 -11.55 -6.56 -6.38
CA PHE A 162 -10.30 -7.28 -6.59
C PHE A 162 -9.30 -6.83 -5.54
N GLY A 163 -9.39 -7.40 -4.34
CA GLY A 163 -8.77 -6.83 -3.14
C GLY A 163 -7.24 -6.89 -3.13
N TYR A 164 -6.61 -6.10 -2.27
CA TYR A 164 -5.15 -6.08 -2.15
C TYR A 164 -4.59 -7.48 -1.81
N GLY A 165 -3.49 -7.86 -2.45
CA GLY A 165 -2.97 -9.22 -2.45
C GLY A 165 -2.51 -9.74 -1.08
N LYS A 166 -2.65 -11.04 -0.88
CA LYS A 166 -2.28 -11.75 0.35
C LYS A 166 -1.23 -12.81 0.01
N LYS A 167 0.00 -12.62 0.51
CA LYS A 167 1.11 -13.58 0.36
C LYS A 167 0.79 -14.87 1.13
N MET A 168 1.09 -16.01 0.51
CA MET A 168 0.92 -17.36 1.07
C MET A 168 2.26 -17.94 1.53
N ALA A 169 3.36 -17.61 0.86
CA ALA A 169 4.72 -17.86 1.31
C ALA A 169 5.64 -16.68 0.92
N ASN A 170 6.79 -16.59 1.60
CA ASN A 170 7.87 -15.70 1.16
C ASN A 170 8.64 -16.34 0.00
N SER A 171 9.21 -15.48 -0.84
CA SER A 171 10.23 -15.78 -1.85
C SER A 171 11.40 -16.59 -1.30
N VAL A 172 12.08 -17.33 -2.18
CA VAL A 172 13.23 -18.19 -1.87
C VAL A 172 14.45 -17.69 -2.64
N VAL A 173 15.65 -17.89 -2.09
CA VAL A 173 16.90 -17.88 -2.86
C VAL A 173 17.57 -19.21 -2.63
N SER A 174 17.97 -19.86 -3.71
CA SER A 174 18.52 -21.21 -3.73
C SER A 174 19.88 -21.22 -4.43
N ASP A 175 20.91 -21.61 -3.69
CA ASP A 175 22.21 -21.98 -4.26
C ASP A 175 22.13 -23.45 -4.72
N LEU A 176 22.51 -23.70 -5.98
CA LEU A 176 22.27 -24.96 -6.71
C LEU A 176 23.57 -25.53 -7.30
N THR A 177 23.61 -26.86 -7.42
CA THR A 177 24.70 -27.62 -8.04
C THR A 177 24.21 -28.89 -8.71
N ILE A 178 24.95 -29.42 -9.68
CA ILE A 178 24.64 -30.71 -10.32
C ILE A 178 24.62 -31.84 -9.27
N SER A 179 23.53 -32.61 -9.24
CA SER A 179 23.48 -33.86 -8.46
C SER A 179 24.25 -34.96 -9.18
N GLN A 180 24.85 -35.91 -8.44
CA GLN A 180 25.77 -36.90 -9.03
C GLN A 180 25.13 -37.79 -10.11
N THR A 181 23.81 -37.96 -10.08
CA THR A 181 23.02 -38.56 -11.16
C THR A 181 22.80 -37.58 -12.32
N ARG A 182 23.71 -37.64 -13.30
CA ARG A 182 23.39 -37.23 -14.69
C ARG A 182 22.42 -38.24 -15.33
N THR A 183 21.16 -38.22 -14.90
CA THR A 183 20.09 -38.83 -15.70
C THR A 183 19.93 -37.98 -16.96
N ALA A 184 20.28 -38.51 -18.13
CA ALA A 184 20.04 -37.84 -19.40
C ALA A 184 18.54 -37.94 -19.73
N VAL A 185 17.75 -36.96 -19.28
CA VAL A 185 16.30 -36.96 -19.49
C VAL A 185 15.97 -36.28 -20.81
N HIS A 186 15.26 -36.98 -21.70
CA HIS A 186 14.91 -36.49 -23.03
C HIS A 186 13.68 -35.58 -23.01
N VAL A 187 13.77 -34.46 -22.29
CA VAL A 187 12.75 -33.39 -22.34
C VAL A 187 12.81 -32.74 -23.73
N ALA A 188 11.72 -32.79 -24.49
CA ALA A 188 11.67 -32.29 -25.85
C ALA A 188 12.03 -30.79 -25.93
N GLY A 189 13.01 -30.45 -26.76
CA GLY A 189 13.49 -29.07 -26.97
C GLY A 189 14.75 -28.67 -26.18
N PHE A 190 15.48 -29.64 -25.63
CA PHE A 190 16.80 -29.46 -25.02
C PHE A 190 17.77 -30.58 -25.46
N GLU A 191 19.07 -30.29 -25.63
CA GLU A 191 20.07 -31.31 -25.94
C GLU A 191 20.48 -32.10 -24.69
N TYR A 192 20.62 -31.40 -23.56
CA TYR A 192 20.92 -31.98 -22.26
C TYR A 192 19.99 -31.46 -21.17
N VAL A 193 19.50 -32.35 -20.30
CA VAL A 193 18.83 -32.02 -19.03
C VAL A 193 19.45 -32.84 -17.91
N GLY A 194 19.63 -32.25 -16.71
CA GLY A 194 20.16 -32.94 -15.54
C GLY A 194 19.68 -32.34 -14.21
N LYS A 195 19.37 -33.20 -13.24
CA LYS A 195 18.80 -32.79 -11.93
C LYS A 195 19.83 -32.04 -11.06
N LEU A 196 19.46 -30.86 -10.59
CA LEU A 196 20.22 -30.07 -9.63
C LEU A 196 19.84 -30.46 -8.19
N SER A 197 20.82 -30.48 -7.29
CA SER A 197 20.61 -30.42 -5.85
C SER A 197 20.75 -28.97 -5.36
N SER A 198 19.97 -28.57 -4.37
CA SER A 198 20.24 -27.31 -3.65
C SER A 198 21.14 -27.56 -2.45
N LYS A 199 22.14 -26.68 -2.28
CA LYS A 199 22.93 -26.55 -1.04
C LYS A 199 22.16 -25.79 0.06
N SER A 200 20.90 -25.44 -0.18
CA SER A 200 20.11 -24.48 0.62
C SER A 200 18.60 -24.80 0.59
N ARG A 201 17.71 -23.80 0.67
CA ARG A 201 16.25 -24.04 0.68
C ARG A 201 15.73 -24.35 -0.73
N ALA A 202 15.07 -25.48 -0.90
CA ALA A 202 14.39 -25.91 -2.12
C ALA A 202 12.87 -26.12 -1.89
N PHE A 203 12.20 -25.17 -1.23
CA PHE A 203 10.76 -25.24 -0.95
C PHE A 203 10.15 -23.87 -0.57
N PHE A 204 8.88 -23.67 -0.91
CA PHE A 204 8.07 -22.57 -0.36
C PHE A 204 7.47 -23.00 0.99
N LYS A 205 7.77 -22.27 2.08
CA LYS A 205 7.14 -22.49 3.39
C LYS A 205 5.87 -21.65 3.51
N LEU A 206 4.71 -22.30 3.57
CA LEU A 206 3.41 -21.64 3.64
C LEU A 206 3.15 -21.06 5.04
N PHE A 207 2.57 -19.86 5.10
CA PHE A 207 2.26 -19.18 6.37
C PHE A 207 1.18 -19.88 7.20
N LYS A 208 0.36 -20.73 6.58
CA LYS A 208 -0.64 -21.58 7.26
C LYS A 208 -0.06 -22.92 7.76
N GLY A 209 1.24 -23.17 7.56
CA GLY A 209 1.84 -24.50 7.68
C GLY A 209 1.79 -25.27 6.37
N GLY A 210 2.60 -26.33 6.28
CA GLY A 210 2.91 -27.02 5.03
C GLY A 210 4.08 -26.38 4.26
N GLU A 211 4.71 -27.19 3.42
CA GLU A 211 5.85 -26.80 2.58
C GLU A 211 5.63 -27.38 1.18
N ILE A 212 5.82 -26.57 0.15
CA ILE A 212 5.73 -27.00 -1.25
C ILE A 212 7.17 -27.23 -1.71
N PRO A 213 7.59 -28.49 -1.99
CA PRO A 213 8.93 -28.75 -2.50
C PRO A 213 9.11 -28.12 -3.88
N VAL A 214 10.36 -27.82 -4.22
CA VAL A 214 10.73 -27.30 -5.55
C VAL A 214 11.97 -28.02 -6.04
N PHE A 215 11.86 -28.62 -7.21
CA PHE A 215 12.93 -29.35 -7.89
C PHE A 215 13.43 -28.52 -9.06
N TYR A 216 14.73 -28.64 -9.32
CA TYR A 216 15.44 -27.84 -10.31
C TYR A 216 16.18 -28.77 -11.27
N PHE A 217 16.05 -28.51 -12.57
CA PHE A 217 16.70 -29.29 -13.61
C PHE A 217 17.42 -28.34 -14.54
N LEU A 218 18.74 -28.48 -14.61
CA LEU A 218 19.59 -27.70 -15.47
C LEU A 218 19.41 -28.19 -16.90
N ALA A 219 19.26 -27.27 -17.85
CA ALA A 219 19.03 -27.61 -19.24
C ALA A 219 19.89 -26.78 -20.20
N ASP A 220 20.20 -27.40 -21.33
CA ASP A 220 20.91 -26.82 -22.46
C ASP A 220 19.92 -26.65 -23.62
N SER A 221 19.56 -25.41 -23.96
CA SER A 221 18.59 -25.13 -25.03
C SER A 221 19.21 -25.00 -26.43
N THR A 222 20.54 -25.11 -26.51
CA THR A 222 21.30 -25.29 -27.74
C THR A 222 21.32 -26.77 -28.16
N PHE A 223 21.64 -27.02 -29.44
CA PHE A 223 21.80 -28.35 -30.05
C PHE A 223 23.04 -28.33 -30.95
N ASP A 224 24.22 -28.32 -30.34
CA ASP A 224 25.51 -28.19 -31.02
C ASP A 224 26.58 -29.20 -30.53
N GLY A 225 26.23 -30.06 -29.56
CA GLY A 225 27.12 -31.04 -28.96
C GLY A 225 28.07 -30.46 -27.89
N ILE A 226 27.94 -29.18 -27.53
CA ILE A 226 28.81 -28.49 -26.56
C ILE A 226 27.98 -28.13 -25.32
N THR A 227 28.15 -28.86 -24.22
CA THR A 227 27.44 -28.58 -22.97
C THR A 227 27.65 -27.13 -22.49
N ASN A 228 26.60 -26.33 -22.62
CA ASN A 228 26.55 -24.88 -22.43
C ASN A 228 25.20 -24.50 -21.78
N TYR A 229 25.03 -24.83 -20.50
CA TYR A 229 23.77 -24.68 -19.80
C TYR A 229 23.30 -23.22 -19.73
N ASP A 230 22.12 -22.93 -20.28
CA ASP A 230 21.52 -21.58 -20.36
C ASP A 230 20.19 -21.44 -19.59
N THR A 231 19.60 -22.58 -19.23
CA THR A 231 18.23 -22.73 -18.76
C THR A 231 18.20 -23.48 -17.42
N ILE A 232 17.27 -23.10 -16.53
CA ILE A 232 16.88 -23.93 -15.39
C ILE A 232 15.37 -24.16 -15.45
N LEU A 233 14.97 -25.42 -15.63
CA LEU A 233 13.60 -25.87 -15.49
C LEU A 233 13.28 -26.05 -14.00
N VAL A 234 12.04 -25.76 -13.62
CA VAL A 234 11.56 -25.81 -12.24
C VAL A 234 10.25 -26.57 -12.18
N ASP A 235 10.16 -27.50 -11.23
CA ASP A 235 8.94 -28.27 -10.97
C ASP A 235 8.64 -28.45 -9.46
N LEU A 236 7.47 -28.96 -9.15
CA LEU A 236 6.99 -29.27 -7.80
C LEU A 236 7.08 -30.78 -7.46
N ASP A 237 7.40 -31.63 -8.44
CA ASP A 237 7.76 -33.03 -8.24
C ASP A 237 9.09 -33.41 -8.96
N GLU A 238 9.56 -34.65 -8.81
CA GLU A 238 10.88 -35.08 -9.32
C GLU A 238 10.88 -35.53 -10.79
N ASN A 239 9.71 -35.66 -11.41
CA ASN A 239 9.49 -36.40 -12.66
C ASN A 239 9.32 -35.46 -13.87
N ILE A 240 10.42 -34.79 -14.27
CA ILE A 240 10.48 -33.85 -15.40
C ILE A 240 10.03 -34.44 -16.77
N ASP A 241 9.84 -35.77 -16.87
CA ASP A 241 9.18 -36.41 -18.01
C ASP A 241 7.68 -36.08 -18.13
N ASN A 242 7.03 -35.58 -17.06
CA ASN A 242 5.63 -35.16 -17.08
C ASN A 242 5.42 -33.70 -17.57
N GLY A 243 6.47 -32.89 -17.63
CA GLY A 243 6.39 -31.46 -17.93
C GLY A 243 7.36 -30.62 -17.08
N TYR A 244 7.00 -29.35 -16.86
CA TYR A 244 7.59 -28.45 -15.86
C TYR A 244 6.66 -27.25 -15.62
N ILE A 245 6.61 -26.70 -14.40
CA ILE A 245 5.81 -25.50 -14.10
C ILE A 245 6.51 -24.18 -14.45
N GLY A 246 7.82 -24.19 -14.74
CA GLY A 246 8.56 -22.99 -15.13
C GLY A 246 9.86 -23.27 -15.88
N LYS A 247 10.15 -22.44 -16.90
CA LYS A 247 11.45 -22.35 -17.59
C LYS A 247 12.10 -21.00 -17.26
N LEU A 248 13.15 -21.03 -16.45
CA LEU A 248 14.01 -19.88 -16.17
C LEU A 248 15.11 -19.80 -17.25
N LYS A 249 15.46 -18.60 -17.72
CA LYS A 249 16.69 -18.36 -18.51
C LYS A 249 17.55 -17.28 -17.86
N THR A 250 18.79 -17.16 -18.30
CA THR A 250 19.69 -16.08 -17.86
C THR A 250 19.17 -14.71 -18.31
N ASN A 251 19.41 -13.67 -17.48
CA ASN A 251 19.11 -12.26 -17.76
C ASN A 251 17.63 -11.87 -17.95
N GLU A 252 16.66 -12.78 -17.80
CA GLU A 252 15.23 -12.50 -17.88
C GLU A 252 14.46 -12.89 -16.60
N TRP A 253 13.34 -12.21 -16.35
CA TRP A 253 12.36 -12.62 -15.34
C TRP A 253 11.34 -13.56 -15.97
N SER A 254 11.17 -14.75 -15.39
CA SER A 254 10.23 -15.76 -15.87
C SER A 254 9.10 -15.96 -14.84
N GLU A 255 7.86 -16.09 -15.32
CA GLU A 255 6.69 -16.41 -14.50
C GLU A 255 6.47 -17.93 -14.49
N MET A 256 6.36 -18.52 -13.29
CA MET A 256 5.85 -19.88 -13.10
C MET A 256 4.50 -19.82 -12.37
N THR A 257 3.54 -20.65 -12.77
CA THR A 257 2.15 -20.58 -12.32
C THR A 257 1.65 -21.97 -11.91
N PHE A 258 1.04 -22.08 -10.74
CA PHE A 258 0.56 -23.34 -10.17
C PHE A 258 -0.59 -23.10 -9.18
N GLU A 259 -1.14 -24.18 -8.60
CA GLU A 259 -2.24 -24.12 -7.63
C GLU A 259 -1.78 -24.47 -6.21
N VAL A 260 -2.35 -23.80 -5.21
CA VAL A 260 -2.09 -24.05 -3.78
C VAL A 260 -3.43 -24.12 -3.06
N GLY A 261 -4.02 -25.32 -3.05
CA GLY A 261 -5.44 -25.49 -2.79
C GLY A 261 -6.26 -24.75 -3.86
N GLU A 262 -7.37 -24.12 -3.46
CA GLU A 262 -8.25 -23.37 -4.37
C GLU A 262 -7.65 -22.08 -4.97
N GLN A 263 -6.38 -21.76 -4.70
CA GLN A 263 -5.74 -20.52 -5.17
C GLN A 263 -4.70 -20.81 -6.25
N LYS A 264 -4.99 -20.35 -7.46
CA LYS A 264 -3.99 -20.19 -8.53
C LYS A 264 -3.03 -19.05 -8.15
N VAL A 265 -1.73 -19.36 -8.08
CA VAL A 265 -0.65 -18.44 -7.69
C VAL A 265 0.41 -18.37 -8.79
N ALA A 266 1.19 -17.28 -8.79
CA ALA A 266 2.37 -17.14 -9.63
C ALA A 266 3.60 -16.79 -8.79
N SER A 267 4.77 -17.27 -9.21
CA SER A 267 6.08 -16.88 -8.68
C SER A 267 6.90 -16.28 -9.81
N TRP A 268 7.21 -14.98 -9.71
CA TRP A 268 8.09 -14.31 -10.67
C TRP A 268 9.54 -14.48 -10.23
N SER A 269 10.33 -15.14 -11.07
CA SER A 269 11.58 -15.80 -10.72
C SER A 269 12.72 -15.43 -11.68
N TYR A 270 13.97 -15.63 -11.26
CA TYR A 270 15.15 -15.08 -11.96
C TYR A 270 16.41 -15.94 -11.69
N ILE A 271 17.20 -16.23 -12.73
CA ILE A 271 18.54 -16.80 -12.58
C ILE A 271 19.51 -15.66 -12.22
N MET A 272 19.96 -15.60 -10.96
CA MET A 272 20.88 -14.58 -10.47
C MET A 272 22.31 -14.81 -10.95
N ASP A 273 22.71 -16.07 -11.06
CA ASP A 273 24.02 -16.53 -11.52
C ASP A 273 23.89 -17.96 -12.08
N LEU A 274 24.68 -18.29 -13.10
CA LEU A 274 24.76 -19.62 -13.72
C LEU A 274 26.10 -19.77 -14.44
N ASN A 275 26.90 -20.74 -14.01
CA ASN A 275 28.08 -21.20 -14.75
C ASN A 275 27.64 -22.22 -15.84
N PRO A 276 27.75 -21.89 -17.14
CA PRO A 276 27.24 -22.74 -18.22
C PRO A 276 28.01 -24.07 -18.37
N ARG A 277 29.18 -24.23 -17.74
CA ARG A 277 30.00 -25.45 -17.82
C ARG A 277 29.83 -26.36 -16.62
N THR A 278 29.69 -25.80 -15.41
CA THR A 278 29.59 -26.58 -14.16
C THR A 278 28.16 -26.73 -13.66
N GLY A 279 27.23 -25.91 -14.14
CA GLY A 279 25.85 -25.88 -13.65
C GLY A 279 25.66 -25.31 -12.25
N GLU A 280 26.75 -24.89 -11.58
CA GLU A 280 26.65 -24.14 -10.34
C GLU A 280 25.91 -22.82 -10.61
N SER A 281 24.86 -22.58 -9.84
CA SER A 281 23.89 -21.53 -10.15
C SER A 281 23.18 -21.02 -8.90
N LYS A 282 22.59 -19.83 -9.00
CA LYS A 282 21.85 -19.17 -7.93
C LYS A 282 20.51 -18.68 -8.48
N VAL A 283 19.41 -19.16 -7.90
CA VAL A 283 18.05 -18.85 -8.36
C VAL A 283 17.31 -18.05 -7.29
N TYR A 284 16.63 -16.98 -7.72
CA TYR A 284 15.59 -16.31 -6.93
C TYR A 284 14.21 -16.80 -7.38
N LEU A 285 13.41 -17.29 -6.44
CA LEU A 285 11.98 -17.54 -6.65
C LEU A 285 11.16 -16.46 -5.95
N GLY A 286 10.25 -15.84 -6.69
CA GLY A 286 9.35 -14.81 -6.16
C GLY A 286 8.41 -15.32 -5.06
N ALA A 287 7.87 -14.40 -4.26
CA ALA A 287 6.83 -14.74 -3.29
C ALA A 287 5.56 -15.16 -4.05
N ILE A 288 4.76 -16.04 -3.43
CA ILE A 288 3.49 -16.52 -3.98
C ILE A 288 2.32 -15.99 -3.16
N GLY A 289 1.20 -15.68 -3.81
CA GLY A 289 0.02 -15.10 -3.18
C GLY A 289 -1.14 -14.92 -4.14
N PHE A 290 -2.25 -14.36 -3.64
CA PHE A 290 -3.51 -14.21 -4.38
C PHE A 290 -4.27 -12.94 -3.97
N ASN A 291 -5.14 -12.43 -4.84
CA ASN A 291 -6.07 -11.35 -4.50
C ASN A 291 -7.38 -11.90 -3.89
N PRO A 292 -7.77 -11.48 -2.68
CA PRO A 292 -9.06 -11.80 -2.09
C PRO A 292 -10.16 -10.98 -2.80
N SER A 293 -10.98 -11.64 -3.60
CA SER A 293 -11.80 -10.97 -4.62
C SER A 293 -13.24 -11.52 -4.69
N SER A 294 -14.19 -10.68 -5.11
CA SER A 294 -15.61 -11.02 -5.24
C SER A 294 -16.27 -10.26 -6.40
N PRO A 295 -17.21 -10.89 -7.15
CA PRO A 295 -17.50 -12.33 -7.15
C PRO A 295 -16.30 -13.15 -7.66
N ILE A 296 -16.29 -14.46 -7.44
CA ILE A 296 -15.17 -15.33 -7.88
C ILE A 296 -14.96 -15.28 -9.40
N SER A 297 -16.04 -15.14 -10.17
CA SER A 297 -16.00 -14.92 -11.62
C SER A 297 -15.31 -13.62 -12.03
N PHE A 298 -15.35 -12.57 -11.19
CA PHE A 298 -14.57 -11.35 -11.42
C PHE A 298 -13.09 -11.57 -11.16
N LYS A 299 -12.72 -12.36 -10.14
CA LYS A 299 -11.32 -12.78 -9.92
C LYS A 299 -10.80 -13.53 -11.14
N GLN A 300 -11.48 -14.59 -11.56
CA GLN A 300 -11.10 -15.44 -12.71
C GLN A 300 -10.98 -14.61 -14.00
N LYS A 301 -11.90 -13.67 -14.25
CA LYS A 301 -11.83 -12.74 -15.39
C LYS A 301 -10.59 -11.86 -15.35
N MET A 302 -10.20 -11.34 -14.18
CA MET A 302 -8.99 -10.52 -14.03
C MET A 302 -7.71 -11.35 -14.12
N ASP A 303 -7.66 -12.50 -13.43
CA ASP A 303 -6.53 -13.45 -13.49
C ASP A 303 -6.23 -13.83 -14.96
N ASN A 304 -7.27 -14.13 -15.75
CA ASN A 304 -7.13 -14.53 -17.16
C ASN A 304 -6.86 -13.36 -18.12
N LYS A 305 -7.26 -12.12 -17.80
CA LYS A 305 -7.11 -10.94 -18.67
C LYS A 305 -5.80 -10.17 -18.42
N VAL A 306 -5.27 -10.21 -17.20
CA VAL A 306 -4.12 -9.40 -16.76
C VAL A 306 -2.97 -10.23 -16.19
N GLY A 307 -3.24 -11.46 -15.73
CA GLY A 307 -2.29 -12.31 -15.02
C GLY A 307 -2.55 -12.39 -13.52
N ILE A 308 -1.75 -13.20 -12.84
CA ILE A 308 -1.84 -13.42 -11.39
C ILE A 308 -0.98 -12.37 -10.66
N TRP A 309 -1.26 -12.14 -9.37
CA TRP A 309 -0.53 -11.17 -8.57
C TRP A 309 0.98 -11.47 -8.49
N PRO A 310 1.86 -10.57 -8.94
CA PRO A 310 3.32 -10.80 -8.94
C PRO A 310 3.97 -10.68 -7.56
N CYS A 311 3.17 -10.49 -6.51
CA CYS A 311 3.56 -10.11 -5.14
C CYS A 311 4.32 -8.77 -5.04
N GLU A 312 4.61 -8.38 -3.80
CA GLU A 312 5.44 -7.23 -3.43
C GLU A 312 6.92 -7.52 -3.58
N GLN A 313 7.69 -6.49 -3.94
CA GLN A 313 9.14 -6.49 -4.02
C GLN A 313 9.83 -6.86 -2.70
N ASP A 314 10.85 -7.72 -2.78
CA ASP A 314 11.47 -8.35 -1.61
C ASP A 314 12.44 -7.45 -0.84
N ASN A 315 11.85 -6.59 -0.02
CA ASN A 315 12.55 -5.72 0.92
C ASN A 315 13.44 -6.47 1.92
N ILE A 316 13.10 -7.70 2.31
CA ILE A 316 13.85 -8.47 3.31
C ILE A 316 15.14 -9.02 2.69
N LYS A 317 15.11 -9.50 1.45
CA LYS A 317 16.33 -9.96 0.76
C LYS A 317 17.20 -8.80 0.31
N LEU A 318 16.64 -7.66 -0.11
CA LEU A 318 17.47 -6.50 -0.43
C LEU A 318 18.23 -5.99 0.82
N SER A 319 17.57 -5.85 1.97
CA SER A 319 18.25 -5.50 3.24
C SER A 319 19.24 -6.55 3.77
N LYS A 320 19.27 -7.75 3.17
CA LYS A 320 20.24 -8.82 3.46
C LYS A 320 21.34 -8.96 2.40
N GLY A 321 21.32 -8.17 1.32
CA GLY A 321 22.22 -8.32 0.18
C GLY A 321 21.99 -9.61 -0.63
N LEU A 322 20.78 -10.19 -0.55
CA LEU A 322 20.39 -11.43 -1.23
C LEU A 322 19.69 -11.20 -2.58
N ILE A 323 19.40 -9.95 -2.94
CA ILE A 323 19.04 -9.48 -4.29
C ILE A 323 19.64 -8.08 -4.50
N THR A 324 19.75 -7.62 -5.75
CA THR A 324 20.26 -6.27 -6.08
C THR A 324 19.18 -5.20 -6.02
N GLU A 325 19.59 -3.92 -5.96
CA GLU A 325 18.66 -2.78 -6.07
C GLU A 325 17.87 -2.86 -7.39
N LYS A 326 18.52 -3.21 -8.52
CA LYS A 326 17.83 -3.43 -9.81
C LYS A 326 16.73 -4.50 -9.72
N MET A 327 17.02 -5.67 -9.15
CA MET A 327 16.01 -6.74 -9.01
C MET A 327 14.80 -6.28 -8.19
N TRP A 328 15.00 -5.40 -7.21
CA TRP A 328 13.91 -4.82 -6.41
C TRP A 328 13.08 -3.81 -7.23
N PHE A 329 13.72 -2.96 -8.04
CA PHE A 329 13.02 -2.04 -8.95
C PHE A 329 12.24 -2.79 -10.04
N ASP A 330 12.80 -3.85 -10.63
CA ASP A 330 12.10 -4.73 -11.58
C ASP A 330 10.81 -5.32 -10.97
N GLN A 331 10.83 -5.68 -9.69
CA GLN A 331 9.65 -6.18 -8.95
C GLN A 331 8.63 -5.05 -8.70
N ALA A 332 9.09 -3.89 -8.22
CA ALA A 332 8.23 -2.77 -7.87
C ALA A 332 7.51 -2.17 -9.10
N GLU A 333 8.24 -2.03 -10.23
CA GLU A 333 7.66 -1.58 -11.49
C GLU A 333 6.65 -2.59 -12.04
N ARG A 334 6.95 -3.90 -11.96
CA ARG A 334 6.03 -4.97 -12.36
C ARG A 334 4.73 -4.93 -11.54
N LEU A 335 4.79 -4.69 -10.24
CA LEU A 335 3.61 -4.55 -9.38
C LEU A 335 2.78 -3.30 -9.75
N ALA A 336 3.43 -2.16 -9.99
CA ALA A 336 2.75 -0.94 -10.43
C ALA A 336 2.05 -1.13 -11.80
N LYS A 337 2.75 -1.71 -12.78
CA LYS A 337 2.18 -2.06 -14.09
C LYS A 337 1.06 -3.10 -13.97
N TYR A 338 1.12 -4.04 -13.02
CA TYR A 338 0.05 -5.00 -12.75
C TYR A 338 -1.24 -4.31 -12.31
N TYR A 339 -1.18 -3.43 -11.29
CA TYR A 339 -2.33 -2.67 -10.83
C TYR A 339 -2.86 -1.72 -11.90
N GLN A 340 -2.00 -1.05 -12.68
CA GLN A 340 -2.41 -0.21 -13.80
C GLN A 340 -3.18 -1.02 -14.87
N LYS A 341 -2.69 -2.21 -15.26
CA LYS A 341 -3.39 -3.09 -16.21
C LYS A 341 -4.75 -3.57 -15.70
N LEU A 342 -4.93 -3.80 -14.40
CA LEU A 342 -6.23 -4.11 -13.80
C LEU A 342 -7.19 -2.93 -13.91
N ILE A 343 -6.73 -1.70 -13.61
CA ILE A 343 -7.56 -0.50 -13.70
C ILE A 343 -7.92 -0.21 -15.17
N LEU A 344 -6.95 -0.22 -16.10
CA LEU A 344 -7.18 -0.11 -17.55
C LEU A 344 -8.18 -1.14 -18.07
N SER A 345 -8.12 -2.37 -17.54
CA SER A 345 -9.02 -3.46 -17.91
C SER A 345 -10.47 -3.26 -17.48
N ASN A 346 -10.74 -2.34 -16.54
CA ASN A 346 -12.07 -2.03 -16.04
C ASN A 346 -12.57 -0.64 -16.49
N ILE A 347 -11.69 0.37 -16.64
CA ILE A 347 -12.04 1.70 -17.20
C ILE A 347 -12.79 1.58 -18.53
N LYS A 348 -12.39 0.62 -19.37
CA LYS A 348 -12.98 0.35 -20.69
C LYS A 348 -14.25 -0.51 -20.67
N GLU A 349 -14.81 -0.82 -19.50
CA GLU A 349 -16.12 -1.46 -19.36
C GLU A 349 -17.20 -0.42 -19.05
N GLU A 350 -18.44 -0.65 -19.47
CA GLU A 350 -19.56 0.29 -19.22
C GLU A 350 -20.21 0.12 -17.83
N ASN A 351 -19.99 -1.02 -17.17
CA ASN A 351 -20.73 -1.44 -15.98
C ASN A 351 -20.01 -1.08 -14.67
N TRP A 352 -19.72 0.21 -14.51
CA TRP A 352 -19.30 0.84 -13.26
C TRP A 352 -19.70 2.32 -13.26
N ASP A 353 -19.98 2.87 -12.08
CA ASP A 353 -20.16 4.30 -11.86
C ASP A 353 -18.96 4.87 -11.06
N LEU A 354 -18.47 4.09 -10.08
CA LEU A 354 -17.28 4.39 -9.28
C LEU A 354 -16.26 3.26 -9.43
N LEU A 355 -15.02 3.61 -9.80
CA LEU A 355 -13.89 2.69 -9.95
C LEU A 355 -12.74 3.15 -9.05
N SER A 356 -12.31 2.31 -8.11
CA SER A 356 -11.13 2.59 -7.28
C SER A 356 -9.88 1.93 -7.84
N GLY A 357 -8.72 2.57 -7.63
CA GLY A 357 -7.39 1.97 -7.83
C GLY A 357 -6.38 2.50 -6.80
N TYR A 358 -5.29 1.76 -6.61
CA TYR A 358 -4.29 2.08 -5.60
C TYR A 358 -2.86 1.73 -6.07
N PHE A 359 -1.88 2.57 -5.75
CA PHE A 359 -0.47 2.36 -6.09
C PHE A 359 0.43 2.59 -4.86
N THR A 360 1.24 1.58 -4.48
CA THR A 360 2.15 1.66 -3.32
C THR A 360 3.53 2.24 -3.65
N LEU A 361 3.87 2.36 -4.94
CA LEU A 361 5.25 2.53 -5.42
C LEU A 361 6.01 3.69 -4.77
N ILE A 362 5.34 4.82 -4.52
CA ILE A 362 5.95 6.02 -3.96
C ILE A 362 6.21 5.87 -2.46
N ASP A 363 5.24 5.39 -1.67
CA ASP A 363 5.47 5.03 -0.26
C ASP A 363 6.61 4.01 -0.12
N ASP A 364 6.54 2.91 -0.90
CA ASP A 364 7.53 1.84 -0.91
C ASP A 364 8.97 2.34 -1.17
N VAL A 365 9.14 3.17 -2.20
CA VAL A 365 10.43 3.74 -2.58
C VAL A 365 10.91 4.75 -1.55
N GLN A 366 10.05 5.65 -1.07
CA GLN A 366 10.46 6.66 -0.09
C GLN A 366 10.78 6.03 1.28
N HIS A 367 10.02 5.02 1.73
CA HIS A 367 10.34 4.27 2.93
C HIS A 367 11.77 3.70 2.89
N ARG A 368 12.20 3.21 1.72
CA ARG A 368 13.53 2.62 1.57
C ARG A 368 14.63 3.64 1.28
N PHE A 369 14.35 4.67 0.50
CA PHE A 369 15.36 5.51 -0.15
C PHE A 369 15.24 7.03 0.16
N LEU A 370 14.35 7.48 1.07
CA LEU A 370 14.28 8.91 1.43
C LEU A 370 15.44 9.36 2.33
N LEU A 371 16.58 9.61 1.69
CA LEU A 371 17.81 10.08 2.32
C LEU A 371 17.93 11.60 2.16
N LYS A 372 17.46 12.35 3.16
CA LYS A 372 17.28 13.82 3.13
C LYS A 372 17.56 14.53 4.46
N ASP A 373 17.94 13.82 5.52
CA ASP A 373 18.29 14.38 6.83
C ASP A 373 19.73 14.00 7.18
N GLU A 374 20.53 14.98 7.63
CA GLU A 374 21.98 14.82 7.82
C GLU A 374 22.35 13.90 8.99
N ARG A 375 21.39 13.58 9.85
CA ARG A 375 21.55 12.64 10.96
C ARG A 375 21.36 11.17 10.56
N GLN A 376 20.92 10.89 9.32
CA GLN A 376 20.76 9.53 8.82
C GLN A 376 22.14 8.90 8.60
N LEU A 377 22.36 7.66 9.09
CA LEU A 377 23.68 6.99 8.99
C LEU A 377 24.18 6.87 7.54
N ASP A 378 23.26 6.80 6.58
CA ASP A 378 23.54 6.72 5.15
C ASP A 378 23.99 8.05 4.49
N TYR A 379 23.81 9.21 5.15
CA TYR A 379 23.82 10.51 4.46
C TYR A 379 25.17 10.89 3.83
N THR A 380 26.28 10.52 4.49
CA THR A 380 27.66 10.73 4.01
C THR A 380 28.28 9.48 3.40
N MET A 381 27.55 8.36 3.32
CA MET A 381 28.06 7.11 2.75
C MET A 381 28.35 7.28 1.26
N GLU A 382 29.39 6.57 0.79
CA GLU A 382 29.88 6.68 -0.60
C GLU A 382 30.22 8.14 -0.97
N ASN A 383 30.76 8.92 -0.02
CA ASN A 383 31.04 10.36 -0.14
C ASN A 383 29.83 11.25 -0.49
N GLY A 384 28.61 10.70 -0.42
CA GLY A 384 27.36 11.36 -0.85
C GLY A 384 26.74 10.76 -2.11
N ASP A 385 27.44 9.90 -2.87
CA ASP A 385 26.92 9.27 -4.09
C ASP A 385 25.64 8.46 -3.84
N ARG A 386 25.53 7.87 -2.64
CA ARG A 386 24.31 7.18 -2.16
C ARG A 386 23.11 8.10 -2.12
N ARG A 387 23.27 9.31 -1.57
CA ARG A 387 22.20 10.33 -1.46
C ARG A 387 21.70 10.73 -2.84
N GLU A 388 22.59 10.97 -3.79
CA GLU A 388 22.20 11.31 -5.16
C GLU A 388 21.57 10.14 -5.92
N ARG A 389 22.08 8.91 -5.75
CA ARG A 389 21.47 7.71 -6.31
C ARG A 389 20.06 7.49 -5.78
N TYR A 390 19.87 7.68 -4.48
CA TYR A 390 18.59 7.49 -3.81
C TYR A 390 17.59 8.60 -4.16
N GLU A 391 18.05 9.84 -4.36
CA GLU A 391 17.24 10.92 -4.93
C GLU A 391 16.73 10.58 -6.34
N ARG A 392 17.59 10.04 -7.21
CA ARG A 392 17.17 9.54 -8.54
C ARG A 392 16.13 8.42 -8.45
N TYR A 393 16.17 7.59 -7.41
CA TYR A 393 15.14 6.56 -7.15
C TYR A 393 13.79 7.17 -6.73
N ILE A 394 13.78 8.20 -5.88
CA ILE A 394 12.54 8.94 -5.58
C ILE A 394 11.97 9.53 -6.88
N PHE A 395 12.81 10.18 -7.70
CA PHE A 395 12.38 10.83 -8.94
C PHE A 395 11.77 9.82 -9.91
N TRP A 396 12.42 8.66 -10.09
CA TRP A 396 11.93 7.55 -10.91
C TRP A 396 10.55 7.06 -10.47
N ALA A 397 10.27 6.98 -9.16
CA ALA A 397 8.97 6.51 -8.67
C ALA A 397 7.82 7.47 -9.05
N TYR A 398 8.04 8.79 -8.90
CA TYR A 398 7.06 9.79 -9.31
C TYR A 398 6.91 9.88 -10.84
N GLN A 399 8.01 9.75 -11.60
CA GLN A 399 7.97 9.65 -13.08
C GLN A 399 7.18 8.42 -13.55
N THR A 400 7.39 7.26 -12.91
CA THR A 400 6.66 6.02 -13.21
C THR A 400 5.17 6.19 -12.95
N ILE A 401 4.77 6.73 -11.79
CA ILE A 401 3.35 7.00 -11.50
C ILE A 401 2.76 8.03 -12.47
N ASP A 402 3.48 9.10 -12.82
CA ASP A 402 3.00 10.10 -13.78
C ASP A 402 2.75 9.50 -15.18
N SER A 403 3.60 8.58 -15.66
CA SER A 403 3.34 7.83 -16.90
C SER A 403 2.12 6.92 -16.78
N LEU A 404 2.05 6.10 -15.72
CA LEU A 404 0.94 5.16 -15.51
C LEU A 404 -0.40 5.88 -15.40
N LEU A 405 -0.44 7.04 -14.73
CA LEU A 405 -1.61 7.94 -14.67
C LEU A 405 -1.89 8.59 -16.03
N SER A 406 -0.86 9.00 -16.77
CA SER A 406 -1.02 9.58 -18.11
C SER A 406 -1.70 8.61 -19.07
N GLU A 407 -1.30 7.34 -19.04
CA GLU A 407 -1.90 6.25 -19.81
C GLU A 407 -3.35 5.98 -19.38
N LEU A 408 -3.63 5.94 -18.07
CA LEU A 408 -4.99 5.79 -17.54
C LEU A 408 -5.93 6.91 -17.99
N ILE A 409 -5.50 8.17 -17.91
CA ILE A 409 -6.28 9.35 -18.29
C ILE A 409 -6.42 9.48 -19.81
N GLN A 410 -5.49 8.91 -20.60
CA GLN A 410 -5.60 8.88 -22.07
C GLN A 410 -6.46 7.72 -22.59
N ALA A 411 -6.52 6.60 -21.85
CA ALA A 411 -7.25 5.40 -22.26
C ALA A 411 -8.71 5.36 -21.78
N ALA A 412 -9.17 6.39 -21.07
CA ALA A 412 -10.52 6.52 -20.54
C ALA A 412 -11.50 7.16 -21.54
N PRO A 413 -12.78 6.77 -21.52
CA PRO A 413 -13.84 7.52 -22.21
C PRO A 413 -13.98 8.97 -21.72
N GLU A 414 -14.54 9.84 -22.57
CA GLU A 414 -14.68 11.28 -22.29
C GLU A 414 -15.68 11.60 -21.17
N ASP A 415 -16.52 10.65 -20.75
CA ASP A 415 -17.48 10.78 -19.63
C ASP A 415 -16.89 10.49 -18.24
N VAL A 416 -15.56 10.27 -18.16
CA VAL A 416 -14.87 9.87 -16.92
C VAL A 416 -14.19 11.05 -16.23
N ASN A 417 -14.54 11.25 -14.96
CA ASN A 417 -13.82 12.13 -14.05
C ASN A 417 -12.78 11.34 -13.24
N PHE A 418 -11.55 11.83 -13.20
CA PHE A 418 -10.50 11.31 -12.32
C PHE A 418 -10.34 12.19 -11.08
N ILE A 419 -10.22 11.56 -9.92
CA ILE A 419 -9.68 12.15 -8.69
C ILE A 419 -8.47 11.31 -8.27
N ILE A 420 -7.32 11.98 -8.17
CA ILE A 420 -6.02 11.42 -7.80
C ILE A 420 -5.64 12.02 -6.44
N VAL A 421 -5.51 11.15 -5.43
CA VAL A 421 -5.18 11.54 -4.06
C VAL A 421 -3.94 10.81 -3.56
N SER A 422 -3.39 11.31 -2.46
CA SER A 422 -2.61 10.50 -1.52
C SER A 422 -3.22 10.60 -0.14
N ASP A 423 -2.99 9.60 0.69
CA ASP A 423 -3.53 9.50 2.03
C ASP A 423 -2.57 10.06 3.10
N HIS A 424 -1.28 10.15 2.80
CA HIS A 424 -0.31 10.91 3.59
C HIS A 424 0.94 11.28 2.78
N GLY A 425 1.61 12.34 3.21
CA GLY A 425 3.00 12.60 2.83
C GLY A 425 3.99 11.69 3.56
N MET A 426 5.26 12.08 3.55
CA MET A 426 6.39 11.30 4.05
C MET A 426 7.47 12.20 4.68
N ALA A 427 8.19 11.69 5.67
CA ALA A 427 9.29 12.38 6.35
C ALA A 427 10.56 11.50 6.42
N PRO A 428 11.78 12.08 6.29
CA PRO A 428 13.01 11.34 6.56
C PRO A 428 13.14 11.03 8.06
N ILE A 429 13.83 9.94 8.41
CA ILE A 429 14.11 9.54 9.79
C ILE A 429 15.54 9.03 10.02
N HIS A 430 16.10 9.44 11.15
CA HIS A 430 17.47 9.18 11.58
C HIS A 430 17.57 8.25 12.81
N SER A 431 16.49 8.10 13.61
CA SER A 431 16.53 7.33 14.86
C SER A 431 15.19 6.72 15.24
N ILE A 432 15.23 5.67 16.06
CA ILE A 432 14.09 4.84 16.47
C ILE A 432 13.97 4.85 17.99
N VAL A 433 12.76 5.07 18.51
CA VAL A 433 12.43 4.80 19.91
C VAL A 433 11.81 3.42 20.04
N LEU A 434 12.44 2.50 20.78
CA LEU A 434 11.82 1.26 21.21
C LEU A 434 10.94 1.55 22.44
N ILE A 435 9.73 2.05 22.22
CA ILE A 435 8.87 2.60 23.30
C ILE A 435 8.59 1.59 24.41
N ASN A 436 8.38 0.31 24.10
CA ASN A 436 8.16 -0.71 25.13
C ASN A 436 9.44 -0.96 25.96
N LYS A 437 10.63 -0.90 25.34
CA LYS A 437 11.91 -0.96 26.07
C LYS A 437 12.13 0.28 26.93
N PHE A 438 11.77 1.47 26.44
CA PHE A 438 11.82 2.71 27.22
C PHE A 438 10.91 2.66 28.47
N LEU A 439 9.68 2.14 28.33
CA LEU A 439 8.76 1.94 29.44
C LEU A 439 9.27 0.89 30.44
N GLU A 440 9.89 -0.20 29.95
CA GLU A 440 10.56 -1.22 30.78
C GLU A 440 11.70 -0.60 31.62
N ASP A 441 12.53 0.23 30.99
CA ASP A 441 13.65 0.93 31.65
C ASP A 441 13.20 1.91 32.75
N HIS A 442 11.93 2.32 32.73
CA HIS A 442 11.29 3.18 33.74
C HIS A 442 10.33 2.41 34.66
N GLY A 443 10.45 1.08 34.72
CA GLY A 443 9.78 0.22 35.71
C GLY A 443 8.36 -0.21 35.36
N ILE A 444 7.82 0.17 34.19
CA ILE A 444 6.50 -0.28 33.73
C ILE A 444 6.60 -1.73 33.24
N ASN A 445 5.78 -2.66 33.74
CA ASN A 445 5.85 -4.03 33.24
C ASN A 445 5.22 -4.19 31.85
N VAL A 446 6.05 -4.28 30.81
CA VAL A 446 5.64 -4.49 29.41
C VAL A 446 5.73 -5.95 28.93
N LYS A 447 6.13 -6.91 29.78
CA LYS A 447 6.45 -8.30 29.40
C LYS A 447 5.76 -9.38 30.25
N GLY A 448 5.80 -10.61 29.73
CA GLY A 448 5.06 -11.75 30.27
C GLY A 448 3.54 -11.61 30.11
N ASP A 449 2.79 -12.46 30.81
CA ASP A 449 1.32 -12.51 30.73
C ASP A 449 0.63 -11.47 31.63
N LYS A 450 1.35 -10.95 32.63
CA LYS A 450 0.86 -9.95 33.61
C LYS A 450 1.39 -8.55 33.32
N VAL A 451 1.27 -8.10 32.07
CA VAL A 451 1.66 -6.73 31.70
C VAL A 451 0.84 -5.69 32.44
N GLU A 452 1.47 -4.60 32.84
CA GLU A 452 0.84 -3.40 33.37
C GLU A 452 0.32 -2.51 32.23
N ALA A 453 1.16 -2.31 31.19
CA ALA A 453 0.81 -1.56 29.99
C ALA A 453 1.64 -2.02 28.79
N ARG A 454 1.21 -1.68 27.56
CA ARG A 454 2.01 -1.86 26.33
C ARG A 454 1.64 -0.82 25.27
N ALA A 455 2.64 -0.38 24.52
CA ALA A 455 2.49 0.53 23.39
C ALA A 455 2.42 -0.21 22.04
N TYR A 456 1.46 0.17 21.20
CA TYR A 456 1.34 -0.23 19.79
C TYR A 456 1.61 0.97 18.87
N SER A 457 2.66 0.88 18.07
CA SER A 457 3.11 1.95 17.19
C SER A 457 2.46 1.91 15.80
N THR A 458 2.47 3.07 15.16
CA THR A 458 2.04 3.35 13.78
C THR A 458 3.01 4.42 13.28
N GLY A 459 4.14 3.96 12.72
CA GLY A 459 5.25 4.83 12.34
C GLY A 459 5.81 5.62 13.54
N PRO A 460 5.80 6.96 13.52
CA PRO A 460 6.30 7.84 14.56
C PRO A 460 5.27 8.15 15.66
N ALA A 461 4.10 7.49 15.66
CA ALA A 461 3.07 7.61 16.69
C ALA A 461 2.81 6.28 17.39
N ALA A 462 2.26 6.30 18.61
CA ALA A 462 1.85 5.09 19.32
C ALA A 462 0.69 5.35 20.30
N HIS A 463 -0.21 4.37 20.39
CA HIS A 463 -1.20 4.26 21.47
C HIS A 463 -0.64 3.35 22.56
N ILE A 464 -0.72 3.77 23.82
CA ILE A 464 -0.28 3.01 24.99
C ILE A 464 -1.53 2.60 25.78
N TYR A 465 -1.69 1.30 25.98
CA TYR A 465 -2.85 0.69 26.63
C TYR A 465 -2.44 0.14 27.99
N VAL A 466 -3.15 0.52 29.04
CA VAL A 466 -3.03 -0.04 30.39
C VAL A 466 -3.87 -1.32 30.49
N ASN A 467 -3.37 -2.34 31.16
CA ASN A 467 -4.02 -3.65 31.26
C ASN A 467 -5.01 -3.67 32.45
N VAL A 468 -6.23 -3.17 32.23
CA VAL A 468 -7.16 -2.85 33.32
C VAL A 468 -8.08 -4.02 33.67
N MET A 469 -8.17 -4.33 34.97
CA MET A 469 -9.08 -5.33 35.53
C MET A 469 -10.52 -5.08 35.07
N GLY A 470 -11.12 -6.07 34.39
CA GLY A 470 -12.49 -5.98 33.88
C GLY A 470 -12.64 -5.24 32.54
N ARG A 471 -11.56 -4.68 31.97
CA ARG A 471 -11.50 -4.27 30.55
C ARG A 471 -10.75 -5.30 29.71
N GLN A 472 -9.69 -5.87 30.28
CA GLN A 472 -8.99 -7.06 29.81
C GLN A 472 -9.33 -8.24 30.75
N LYS A 473 -9.40 -9.46 30.21
CA LYS A 473 -9.64 -10.68 30.98
C LYS A 473 -8.49 -10.96 31.94
N ASN A 474 -7.24 -10.77 31.49
CA ASN A 474 -6.04 -10.87 32.33
C ASN A 474 -5.56 -9.48 32.81
N GLY A 475 -6.49 -8.54 33.02
CA GLY A 475 -6.20 -7.21 33.53
C GLY A 475 -5.55 -7.25 34.93
N VAL A 476 -4.49 -6.47 35.13
CA VAL A 476 -3.73 -6.42 36.41
C VAL A 476 -3.82 -5.08 37.14
N VAL A 477 -4.21 -4.00 36.44
CA VAL A 477 -4.36 -2.66 37.03
C VAL A 477 -5.80 -2.47 37.53
N PRO A 478 -6.03 -2.20 38.83
CA PRO A 478 -7.36 -1.88 39.34
C PRO A 478 -7.92 -0.61 38.70
N LYS A 479 -9.20 -0.59 38.33
CA LYS A 479 -9.85 0.57 37.69
C LYS A 479 -9.71 1.87 38.49
N LYS A 480 -9.65 1.78 39.83
CA LYS A 480 -9.43 2.92 40.76
C LYS A 480 -8.03 3.54 40.66
N GLU A 481 -7.04 2.79 40.18
CA GLU A 481 -5.63 3.22 40.07
C GLU A 481 -5.26 3.68 38.65
N LEU A 482 -6.11 3.46 37.65
CA LEU A 482 -5.86 3.77 36.24
C LEU A 482 -5.30 5.19 35.99
N SER A 483 -5.84 6.24 36.66
CA SER A 483 -5.31 7.60 36.50
C SER A 483 -3.84 7.69 36.92
N LYS A 484 -3.45 7.05 38.03
CA LYS A 484 -2.06 7.05 38.51
C LYS A 484 -1.10 6.40 37.51
N HIS A 485 -1.51 5.31 36.86
CA HIS A 485 -0.71 4.67 35.81
C HIS A 485 -0.62 5.54 34.54
N ILE A 486 -1.74 6.14 34.11
CA ILE A 486 -1.77 7.12 33.01
C ILE A 486 -0.82 8.29 33.29
N ASP A 487 -0.90 8.86 34.49
CA ASP A 487 -0.10 10.02 34.90
C ASP A 487 1.40 9.69 34.97
N ASN A 488 1.75 8.49 35.45
CA ASN A 488 3.13 8.00 35.46
C ASN A 488 3.67 7.78 34.03
N ILE A 489 2.90 7.13 33.15
CA ILE A 489 3.28 6.91 31.74
C ILE A 489 3.43 8.25 31.00
N VAL A 490 2.52 9.22 31.23
CA VAL A 490 2.62 10.57 30.65
C VAL A 490 3.86 11.31 31.16
N LYS A 491 4.25 11.14 32.43
CA LYS A 491 5.50 11.70 32.96
C LYS A 491 6.71 11.08 32.24
N ILE A 492 6.83 9.75 32.26
CA ILE A 492 7.93 8.99 31.64
C ILE A 492 8.10 9.38 30.17
N CYS A 493 7.00 9.41 29.39
CA CYS A 493 7.07 9.81 27.98
C CYS A 493 7.47 11.29 27.76
N LYS A 494 7.21 12.20 28.70
CA LYS A 494 7.66 13.61 28.60
C LYS A 494 9.14 13.80 28.97
N GLU A 495 9.73 12.85 29.70
CA GLU A 495 11.14 12.88 30.10
C GLU A 495 12.08 12.33 29.01
N LEU A 496 11.55 11.67 27.97
CA LEU A 496 12.35 11.18 26.83
C LEU A 496 12.88 12.34 25.95
N LYS A 497 14.19 12.56 26.00
CA LYS A 497 14.92 13.53 25.18
C LYS A 497 15.71 12.89 24.04
N ASP A 498 15.93 13.70 23.00
CA ASP A 498 16.91 13.47 21.95
C ASP A 498 18.33 13.74 22.49
N PRO A 499 19.23 12.74 22.57
CA PRO A 499 20.57 12.90 23.17
C PRO A 499 21.52 13.78 22.34
N VAL A 500 21.11 14.27 21.16
CA VAL A 500 21.88 15.22 20.34
C VAL A 500 21.37 16.66 20.48
N THR A 501 20.08 16.86 20.75
CA THR A 501 19.47 18.21 20.77
C THR A 501 18.86 18.62 22.11
N GLU A 502 18.82 17.72 23.10
CA GLU A 502 18.17 17.88 24.42
C GLU A 502 16.66 18.22 24.37
N LEU A 503 16.05 18.21 23.19
CA LEU A 503 14.62 18.42 22.99
C LEU A 503 13.82 17.14 23.29
N PRO A 504 12.58 17.23 23.82
CA PRO A 504 11.72 16.06 23.98
C PRO A 504 11.43 15.37 22.64
N VAL A 505 11.66 14.05 22.55
CA VAL A 505 11.45 13.28 21.31
C VAL A 505 9.98 13.28 20.92
N PHE A 506 9.09 13.11 21.89
CA PHE A 506 7.65 13.21 21.67
C PHE A 506 7.21 14.67 21.67
N GLN A 507 6.82 15.16 20.48
CA GLN A 507 6.21 16.47 20.30
C GLN A 507 4.79 16.53 20.88
N THR A 508 4.19 15.38 21.15
CA THR A 508 2.82 15.25 21.66
C THR A 508 2.75 14.04 22.57
N VAL A 509 2.32 14.26 23.81
CA VAL A 509 2.03 13.23 24.83
C VAL A 509 0.69 13.62 25.45
N LEU A 510 -0.36 12.83 25.22
CA LEU A 510 -1.75 13.14 25.57
C LEU A 510 -2.37 12.01 26.38
N LYS A 511 -3.21 12.34 27.36
CA LYS A 511 -4.12 11.37 28.00
C LYS A 511 -5.30 11.05 27.07
N SER A 512 -6.00 9.94 27.30
CA SER A 512 -7.27 9.58 26.64
C SER A 512 -8.29 10.72 26.62
N SER A 513 -8.43 11.45 27.73
CA SER A 513 -9.31 12.62 27.87
C SER A 513 -8.94 13.82 26.99
N GLU A 514 -7.75 13.82 26.39
CA GLU A 514 -7.26 14.91 25.54
C GLU A 514 -7.25 14.57 24.05
N LEU A 515 -7.47 13.31 23.66
CA LEU A 515 -7.34 12.84 22.26
C LEU A 515 -8.30 13.53 21.29
N LYS A 516 -9.38 14.11 21.80
CA LYS A 516 -10.34 14.93 21.05
C LYS A 516 -9.69 16.15 20.38
N LYS A 517 -8.59 16.67 20.96
CA LYS A 517 -7.77 17.75 20.39
C LYS A 517 -7.20 17.41 19.01
N ILE A 518 -7.07 16.12 18.69
CA ILE A 518 -6.56 15.59 17.41
C ILE A 518 -7.52 14.55 16.78
N GLN A 519 -8.77 14.47 17.26
CA GLN A 519 -9.86 13.63 16.73
C GLN A 519 -9.58 12.11 16.71
N ILE A 520 -8.82 11.60 17.70
CA ILE A 520 -8.59 10.15 17.91
C ILE A 520 -9.14 9.64 19.24
N ASP A 521 -10.12 10.31 19.82
CA ASP A 521 -10.86 9.93 21.04
C ASP A 521 -11.89 8.79 20.84
N HIS A 522 -11.49 7.70 20.18
CA HIS A 522 -12.36 6.52 20.05
C HIS A 522 -12.48 5.76 21.39
N PRO A 523 -13.68 5.68 22.02
CA PRO A 523 -13.82 5.29 23.43
C PRO A 523 -13.35 3.87 23.73
N ASN A 524 -13.45 2.95 22.75
CA ASN A 524 -13.18 1.52 22.93
C ASN A 524 -11.98 1.00 22.12
N ARG A 525 -11.21 1.87 21.44
CA ARG A 525 -10.12 1.45 20.54
C ARG A 525 -8.82 2.29 20.63
N SER A 526 -8.86 3.46 21.26
CA SER A 526 -7.67 4.28 21.48
C SER A 526 -6.97 3.95 22.79
N GLY A 527 -5.68 4.28 22.87
CA GLY A 527 -4.87 4.11 24.08
C GLY A 527 -5.28 5.04 25.22
N ASP A 528 -4.91 4.66 26.44
CA ASP A 528 -5.06 5.49 27.63
C ASP A 528 -4.08 6.67 27.63
N VAL A 529 -2.95 6.49 26.96
CA VAL A 529 -1.97 7.53 26.60
C VAL A 529 -1.65 7.43 25.12
N PHE A 530 -1.48 8.57 24.44
CA PHE A 530 -1.01 8.65 23.05
C PHE A 530 0.29 9.45 22.98
N VAL A 531 1.23 8.99 22.16
CA VAL A 531 2.46 9.72 21.83
C VAL A 531 2.63 9.91 20.33
N SER A 532 3.18 11.05 19.92
CA SER A 532 3.70 11.27 18.57
C SER A 532 5.07 11.94 18.65
N ALA A 533 6.03 11.34 17.96
CA ALA A 533 7.39 11.85 17.85
C ALA A 533 7.48 13.08 16.93
N ARG A 534 8.59 13.82 17.05
CA ARG A 534 9.03 14.82 16.08
C ARG A 534 9.35 14.16 14.73
N ILE A 535 9.42 14.99 13.69
CA ILE A 535 10.08 14.62 12.43
C ILE A 535 11.53 14.18 12.73
N GLY A 536 12.06 13.22 11.98
CA GLY A 536 13.38 12.60 12.23
C GLY A 536 13.32 11.27 13.02
N TRP A 537 12.19 10.93 13.64
CA TRP A 537 12.05 9.78 14.54
C TRP A 537 10.99 8.78 14.08
N SER A 538 11.19 7.48 14.32
CA SER A 538 10.14 6.44 14.30
C SER A 538 9.95 5.80 15.69
N ILE A 539 8.88 5.01 15.85
CA ILE A 539 8.59 4.27 17.09
C ILE A 539 8.44 2.76 16.79
N SER A 540 9.23 1.94 17.47
CA SER A 540 9.08 0.47 17.46
C SER A 540 8.37 -0.03 18.72
N SER A 541 7.34 -0.85 18.52
CA SER A 541 6.72 -1.66 19.60
C SER A 541 7.49 -2.93 19.95
N LYS A 542 8.54 -3.31 19.22
CA LYS A 542 9.33 -4.50 19.55
C LYS A 542 10.01 -4.31 20.90
N LEU A 543 10.03 -5.38 21.70
CA LEU A 543 10.83 -5.46 22.93
C LEU A 543 12.05 -6.32 22.62
N VAL A 544 13.26 -5.74 22.73
CA VAL A 544 14.53 -6.41 22.39
C VAL A 544 15.48 -6.29 23.58
N SER A 545 15.94 -7.44 24.08
CA SER A 545 16.68 -7.50 25.34
C SER A 545 18.17 -7.16 25.18
N GLY A 546 18.62 -6.13 25.90
CA GLY A 546 20.00 -5.67 25.91
C GLY A 546 20.41 -4.88 24.67
N ILE A 547 19.51 -4.08 24.12
CA ILE A 547 19.84 -2.89 23.32
C ILE A 547 19.27 -1.63 24.01
N PRO A 548 19.80 -0.42 23.76
CA PRO A 548 19.24 0.81 24.28
C PRO A 548 17.83 1.10 23.73
N SER A 549 17.07 1.93 24.44
CA SER A 549 15.71 2.34 24.09
C SER A 549 15.64 3.39 22.96
N ILE A 550 16.76 4.07 22.67
CA ILE A 550 17.00 4.80 21.43
C ILE A 550 18.09 4.07 20.64
N VAL A 551 17.88 3.86 19.34
CA VAL A 551 18.93 3.43 18.39
C VAL A 551 18.95 4.34 17.15
N PRO A 552 20.09 4.52 16.48
CA PRO A 552 20.13 5.14 15.16
C PRO A 552 19.48 4.21 14.12
N ASN A 553 19.18 4.75 12.95
CA ASN A 553 18.39 4.07 11.93
C ASN A 553 19.11 3.97 10.57
N SER A 554 18.95 2.83 9.90
CA SER A 554 19.33 2.58 8.50
C SER A 554 18.80 1.21 8.05
N PHE A 555 18.50 1.07 6.76
CA PHE A 555 18.25 -0.24 6.13
C PHE A 555 19.50 -0.93 5.58
N ASN A 556 20.62 -0.22 5.49
CA ASN A 556 21.82 -0.64 4.78
C ASN A 556 22.89 -1.15 5.76
N LYS A 557 23.29 -2.41 5.56
CA LYS A 557 24.11 -3.17 6.51
C LYS A 557 25.50 -2.56 6.76
N ASP A 558 26.07 -1.90 5.77
CA ASP A 558 27.35 -1.20 5.87
C ASP A 558 27.26 0.02 6.80
N SER A 559 26.22 0.85 6.63
CA SER A 559 25.96 2.05 7.45
C SER A 559 25.82 1.74 8.94
N TYR A 560 25.23 0.59 9.31
CA TYR A 560 25.11 0.14 10.70
C TYR A 560 26.15 -0.93 11.13
N SER A 561 27.12 -1.26 10.29
CA SER A 561 28.08 -2.35 10.53
C SER A 561 28.97 -2.17 11.77
N HIS A 562 29.13 -0.93 12.22
CA HIS A 562 29.91 -0.52 13.40
C HIS A 562 29.14 -0.60 14.73
N LEU A 563 27.83 -0.86 14.71
CA LEU A 563 26.98 -0.93 15.91
C LEU A 563 27.05 -2.30 16.59
N ASP A 564 26.55 -2.40 17.83
CA ASP A 564 26.43 -3.68 18.54
C ASP A 564 25.62 -4.72 17.73
N LYS A 565 26.02 -5.99 17.82
CA LYS A 565 25.44 -7.12 17.06
C LYS A 565 23.93 -7.28 17.26
N LYS A 566 23.38 -6.97 18.45
CA LYS A 566 21.94 -7.04 18.69
C LYS A 566 21.20 -5.87 18.03
N VAL A 567 21.82 -4.69 17.96
CA VAL A 567 21.28 -3.54 17.19
C VAL A 567 21.29 -3.87 15.70
N GLN A 568 22.37 -4.46 15.17
CA GLN A 568 22.41 -4.96 13.79
C GLN A 568 21.32 -6.02 13.53
N GLN A 569 21.06 -6.93 14.49
CA GLN A 569 19.99 -7.93 14.38
C GLN A 569 18.59 -7.31 14.39
N PHE A 570 18.37 -6.26 15.18
CA PHE A 570 17.12 -5.50 15.20
C PHE A 570 16.88 -4.77 13.87
N LEU A 571 17.87 -4.04 13.36
CA LEU A 571 17.77 -3.30 12.08
C LEU A 571 17.56 -4.25 10.89
N SER A 572 18.33 -5.34 10.80
CA SER A 572 18.19 -6.37 9.74
C SER A 572 16.91 -7.22 9.82
N SER A 573 16.08 -7.03 10.86
CA SER A 573 14.75 -7.63 11.01
C SER A 573 13.62 -6.59 11.14
N GLY A 574 13.91 -5.34 10.81
CA GLY A 574 12.97 -4.22 10.77
C GLY A 574 11.91 -4.32 9.68
N PHE A 575 10.79 -3.63 9.89
CA PHE A 575 9.80 -3.33 8.83
C PHE A 575 10.03 -1.92 8.27
N MET A 576 9.49 -1.62 7.09
CA MET A 576 9.69 -0.32 6.42
C MET A 576 9.20 0.86 7.25
N ASN A 577 8.01 0.76 7.85
CA ASN A 577 7.46 1.78 8.76
C ASN A 577 8.11 1.79 10.16
N GLU A 578 9.28 1.16 10.34
CA GLU A 578 10.02 1.01 11.60
C GLU A 578 11.50 1.40 11.41
N THR A 579 12.18 0.79 10.44
CA THR A 579 13.62 0.95 10.15
C THR A 579 13.92 1.48 8.73
N GLY A 580 12.93 2.11 8.09
CA GLY A 580 13.10 2.77 6.79
C GLY A 580 13.92 4.05 6.87
N LEU A 581 14.37 4.59 5.74
CA LEU A 581 14.92 5.95 5.68
C LEU A 581 13.81 7.02 5.67
N GLY A 582 12.61 6.66 5.19
CA GLY A 582 11.39 7.45 5.34
C GLY A 582 10.40 6.84 6.34
N VAL A 583 9.54 7.67 6.96
CA VAL A 583 8.31 7.24 7.65
C VAL A 583 7.18 8.27 7.56
N HIS A 584 5.96 7.80 7.74
CA HIS A 584 4.71 8.55 7.84
C HIS A 584 3.95 8.16 9.12
N GLY A 585 2.94 8.94 9.50
CA GLY A 585 2.15 8.72 10.72
C GLY A 585 2.43 9.69 11.86
N ASN A 586 2.93 10.90 11.59
CA ASN A 586 2.86 11.97 12.61
C ASN A 586 1.41 12.50 12.71
N LEU A 587 1.23 13.66 13.34
CA LEU A 587 -0.01 14.42 13.19
C LEU A 587 -0.13 14.95 11.75
N GLY A 588 -1.29 14.82 11.12
CA GLY A 588 -1.50 15.23 9.71
C GLY A 588 -1.27 16.73 9.44
N THR A 589 -1.35 17.56 10.49
CA THR A 589 -1.01 19.00 10.47
C THR A 589 0.50 19.30 10.41
N ARG A 590 1.35 18.29 10.23
CA ARG A 590 2.79 18.47 10.00
C ARG A 590 3.05 18.58 8.51
N ARG A 591 3.71 19.66 8.07
CA ARG A 591 4.03 19.96 6.65
C ARG A 591 4.55 18.76 5.83
N LYS A 592 5.34 17.87 6.43
CA LYS A 592 5.87 16.66 5.77
C LYS A 592 4.82 15.57 5.49
N MET A 593 3.75 15.52 6.28
CA MET A 593 2.62 14.59 6.12
C MET A 593 1.54 15.10 5.16
N HIS A 594 1.65 16.32 4.63
CA HIS A 594 0.69 16.83 3.66
C HIS A 594 0.75 16.01 2.37
N ALA A 595 -0.43 15.78 1.78
CA ALA A 595 -0.68 14.85 0.70
C ALA A 595 -1.18 15.57 -0.56
N ILE A 596 -1.15 14.89 -1.71
CA ILE A 596 -1.64 15.43 -2.98
C ILE A 596 -3.16 15.31 -3.13
N PHE A 597 -3.76 16.28 -3.83
CA PHE A 597 -5.11 16.18 -4.43
C PHE A 597 -5.08 16.83 -5.81
N TYR A 598 -5.45 16.07 -6.83
CA TYR A 598 -5.56 16.47 -8.23
C TYR A 598 -6.80 15.85 -8.86
N ALA A 599 -7.42 16.51 -9.83
CA ALA A 599 -8.57 15.97 -10.55
C ALA A 599 -8.62 16.49 -11.99
N ILE A 600 -9.25 15.72 -12.89
CA ILE A 600 -9.50 16.11 -14.28
C ILE A 600 -10.66 15.29 -14.86
N GLY A 601 -11.54 15.91 -15.64
CA GLY A 601 -12.73 15.27 -16.20
C GLY A 601 -13.71 16.29 -16.80
N PRO A 602 -14.82 15.84 -17.42
CA PRO A 602 -15.84 16.73 -17.98
C PRO A 602 -16.55 17.58 -16.90
N ASP A 603 -16.71 17.05 -15.69
CA ASP A 603 -17.41 17.71 -14.57
C ASP A 603 -16.44 18.36 -13.56
N VAL A 604 -15.11 18.33 -13.83
CA VAL A 604 -14.09 18.88 -12.93
C VAL A 604 -13.71 20.31 -13.34
N PRO A 605 -13.82 21.32 -12.45
CA PRO A 605 -13.45 22.69 -12.78
C PRO A 605 -11.92 22.85 -12.96
N ASN A 606 -11.51 23.65 -13.94
CA ASN A 606 -10.11 24.02 -14.14
C ASN A 606 -9.70 25.12 -13.15
N ARG A 607 -9.29 24.75 -11.92
CA ARG A 607 -8.99 25.70 -10.84
C ARG A 607 -7.91 25.22 -9.86
N ARG A 608 -7.11 26.17 -9.37
CA ARG A 608 -6.25 25.97 -8.20
C ARG A 608 -7.10 26.13 -6.94
N LEU A 609 -7.18 25.08 -6.13
CA LEU A 609 -7.83 25.05 -4.83
C LEU A 609 -6.83 25.50 -3.74
N SER A 610 -7.35 25.85 -2.57
CA SER A 610 -6.58 26.19 -1.37
C SER A 610 -5.98 24.92 -0.72
N SER A 611 -5.61 24.99 0.57
CA SER A 611 -5.42 23.79 1.38
C SER A 611 -6.79 23.17 1.70
N ILE A 612 -6.94 21.87 1.47
CA ILE A 612 -8.18 21.11 1.74
C ILE A 612 -7.94 20.03 2.80
N SER A 613 -9.00 19.42 3.33
CA SER A 613 -8.92 18.24 4.20
C SER A 613 -9.07 16.94 3.40
N ALA A 614 -8.43 15.87 3.86
CA ALA A 614 -8.73 14.52 3.38
C ALA A 614 -10.19 14.08 3.61
N LEU A 615 -10.95 14.79 4.46
CA LEU A 615 -12.39 14.50 4.63
C LEU A 615 -13.27 15.02 3.48
N ASP A 616 -12.75 15.97 2.68
CA ASP A 616 -13.48 16.66 1.60
C ASP A 616 -13.58 15.83 0.30
N VAL A 617 -12.72 14.81 0.18
CA VAL A 617 -12.66 13.90 -0.99
C VAL A 617 -13.97 13.12 -1.16
N VAL A 618 -14.57 12.65 -0.07
CA VAL A 618 -15.82 11.86 -0.10
C VAL A 618 -17.04 12.67 -0.55
N PRO A 619 -17.31 13.87 0.01
CA PRO A 619 -18.37 14.74 -0.52
C PRO A 619 -18.15 15.14 -1.97
N THR A 620 -16.91 15.48 -2.37
CA THR A 620 -16.55 15.81 -3.76
C THR A 620 -16.91 14.65 -4.72
N ILE A 621 -16.54 13.41 -4.37
CA ILE A 621 -16.90 12.22 -5.16
C ILE A 621 -18.42 11.97 -5.17
N ALA A 622 -19.10 12.20 -4.03
CA ALA A 622 -20.55 12.02 -3.94
C ALA A 622 -21.31 12.99 -4.86
N GLU A 623 -20.86 14.25 -4.94
CA GLU A 623 -21.49 15.24 -5.82
C GLU A 623 -21.16 15.00 -7.31
N LEU A 624 -19.95 14.55 -7.67
CA LEU A 624 -19.68 14.07 -9.03
C LEU A 624 -20.62 12.92 -9.42
N LEU A 625 -20.80 11.93 -8.53
CA LEU A 625 -21.69 10.79 -8.76
C LEU A 625 -23.19 11.13 -8.67
N LYS A 626 -23.54 12.36 -8.25
CA LYS A 626 -24.91 12.83 -7.96
C LYS A 626 -25.66 11.93 -6.97
N ILE A 627 -24.99 11.60 -5.86
CA ILE A 627 -25.51 10.80 -4.74
C ILE A 627 -25.35 11.54 -3.40
N LYS A 628 -26.14 11.16 -2.39
CA LYS A 628 -25.89 11.63 -1.02
C LYS A 628 -24.61 10.98 -0.47
N PRO A 629 -23.70 11.73 0.18
CA PRO A 629 -22.49 11.17 0.77
C PRO A 629 -22.80 10.21 1.94
N PRO A 630 -21.78 9.50 2.47
CA PRO A 630 -21.92 8.67 3.67
C PRO A 630 -22.50 9.45 4.85
N LYS A 631 -23.46 8.86 5.57
CA LYS A 631 -24.34 9.56 6.54
C LYS A 631 -23.64 10.38 7.65
N LYS A 632 -22.37 10.10 7.96
CA LYS A 632 -21.61 10.80 9.02
C LYS A 632 -20.57 11.80 8.47
N ALA A 633 -20.37 11.90 7.16
CA ALA A 633 -19.31 12.68 6.53
C ALA A 633 -19.33 14.16 6.95
N ARG A 634 -18.15 14.76 7.09
CA ARG A 634 -17.93 16.10 7.66
C ARG A 634 -17.15 17.07 6.78
N GLY A 635 -16.57 16.61 5.69
CA GLY A 635 -15.94 17.48 4.70
C GLY A 635 -16.96 18.22 3.84
N ILE A 636 -16.46 19.03 2.91
CA ILE A 636 -17.23 19.76 1.89
C ILE A 636 -16.91 19.24 0.48
N ASP A 637 -17.73 19.58 -0.52
CA ASP A 637 -17.26 19.52 -1.91
C ASP A 637 -16.25 20.64 -2.16
N VAL A 638 -15.12 20.33 -2.80
CA VAL A 638 -14.05 21.29 -3.10
C VAL A 638 -14.21 21.95 -4.47
N PHE A 639 -15.21 21.58 -5.27
CA PHE A 639 -15.43 22.16 -6.60
C PHE A 639 -16.40 23.35 -6.58
N GLU A 640 -17.43 23.33 -5.72
CA GLU A 640 -18.39 24.44 -5.52
C GLU A 640 -17.89 25.58 -4.60
N ASN A 641 -16.90 25.34 -3.73
CA ASN A 641 -16.38 26.32 -2.74
C ASN A 641 -15.11 27.05 -3.18
#